data_AF-A0A7Z0WNJ0-F1
#
_entry.id   AF-A0A7Z0WNJ0-F1
#
_cell.length_a   1.000
_cell.length_b   1.000
_cell.length_c   1.000
_cell.angle_alpha   90.00
_cell.angle_beta   90.00
_cell.angle_gamma   90.00
#
_symmetry.space_group_name_H-M   'P 1'
#
loop_
_entity.id
_entity.type
_entity.pdbx_description
1 polymer ?
#
loop_
_entity_poly.entity_id
_entity_poly.type
_entity_poly.pdbx_seq_one_letter_code
_entity_poly.pdbx_strand_id
1 'polypeptide(L)'
;MPSLTRLTAAAVAAACAVAGTVVPASAAPAPRTWTVARGELSATVALTDGTLSLSVTRQGRTVLAPAPLGVHTTDADLSSGLRVVDTARRTVVERYRMTTGKRLDRLNHLSELRLSLRAADIPLTLVVRTAADGVALRYELPSAPTVTGEATTFSPPADAKAWLLPYNAWYEANRVATTATEAPAGDYGNPSLFQSGEDFALLTESDVDGSYSGSRLRHTAGTADYRVALADDQVTASRTPWRTAIIGDLATVAESTLVDDLASPSRIADTSWIRPGKVAWSWLSEHSSPSDFQRQKDFVDFAAENNWSAVLVDEGWSAEWVPELVRYARARGVEILLWFHWTRLDTAEERDSVLPLVKSWGVSGVKLDFMESDTQARYQWYDEVLARTAELELMVNFHGSTIPHGLARTWPHIMTMEAVRGAENYPLPVNNPVQAFTRNVVGSMDYTPVSLDTGLQQASVAHEVALPVIYESGWQHFADNPEAYTRHPEALRYLNQLPTVWDETRFVAGHPSSGTTLARRSGERWFLGAITTGDARTLTTPLTFLGAGRWLIEIRRDAPAPRADLIRTGVIRTAADALTVDVPRDGGFVAVACRARPGRTTCDHPLPQAPTSTLEVTPGSEVDTPPGSTVAITATFTTDRDARHVRLSPTLPEGWTTADPPVSRAHLPAGTPLTGTWNVHVGQSSSTGYVDVPLAATFTAPRWPHPLHVEEAVRAFVPPPPPTGRPYVSDLPFVTETNGWGPVERDRSVNESAAGDGNPLTIDGVVHDKGLGTHAPSTVTVYLGANCTRFTALVGLDDETTEPGSVTFTITADGVPLHDTGVLRPGPAVPVDVDVTGARLLTLQVTDGGDNKNFDHADWAIPQLTCHT
;
A
#
# COMPACT_ATOMS: atom_id res chain seq x y z
N MET A 1 -65.09 38.17 -70.08
CA MET A 1 -66.07 37.07 -70.14
C MET A 1 -66.23 36.67 -71.60
N PRO A 2 -66.24 35.39 -72.02
CA PRO A 2 -66.29 34.13 -71.27
C PRO A 2 -65.08 33.20 -71.49
N SER A 3 -65.11 32.06 -70.80
CA SER A 3 -64.11 31.01 -70.61
C SER A 3 -63.82 30.13 -71.84
N LEU A 4 -62.54 29.82 -72.06
CA LEU A 4 -62.04 28.83 -73.01
C LEU A 4 -60.97 27.99 -72.32
N THR A 5 -61.18 26.68 -72.13
CA THR A 5 -60.10 25.68 -72.23
C THR A 5 -60.63 24.25 -72.39
N ARG A 6 -60.61 23.81 -73.65
CA ARG A 6 -60.18 22.52 -74.25
C ARG A 6 -60.49 21.19 -73.53
N LEU A 7 -61.25 20.37 -74.26
CA LEU A 7 -61.17 18.90 -74.31
C LEU A 7 -59.83 18.42 -74.88
N THR A 8 -59.31 17.29 -74.37
CA THR A 8 -58.73 16.19 -75.17
C THR A 8 -58.76 14.88 -74.37
N ALA A 9 -59.11 13.80 -75.08
CA ALA A 9 -59.41 12.46 -74.59
C ALA A 9 -58.17 11.63 -74.18
N ALA A 10 -58.39 10.62 -73.33
CA ALA A 10 -57.49 9.48 -73.18
C ALA A 10 -58.28 8.17 -72.96
N ALA A 11 -57.77 7.11 -73.58
CA ALA A 11 -58.41 5.84 -73.88
C ALA A 11 -58.60 4.90 -72.68
N VAL A 12 -59.62 4.05 -72.77
CA VAL A 12 -59.88 2.92 -71.88
C VAL A 12 -58.99 1.75 -72.30
N ALA A 13 -58.08 1.32 -71.41
CA ALA A 13 -57.38 0.04 -71.50
C ALA A 13 -57.76 -0.80 -70.28
N ALA A 14 -58.34 -1.98 -70.55
CA ALA A 14 -58.66 -2.99 -69.55
C ALA A 14 -57.37 -3.69 -69.09
N ALA A 15 -57.10 -3.70 -67.79
CA ALA A 15 -56.05 -4.51 -67.17
C ALA A 15 -56.70 -5.46 -66.14
N CYS A 16 -56.52 -6.76 -66.37
CA CYS A 16 -56.93 -7.84 -65.49
C CYS A 16 -56.27 -7.71 -64.11
N ALA A 17 -57.07 -7.70 -63.05
CA ALA A 17 -56.58 -7.76 -61.68
C ALA A 17 -56.12 -9.20 -61.36
N VAL A 18 -54.82 -9.39 -61.21
CA VAL A 18 -54.24 -10.57 -60.55
C VAL A 18 -54.35 -10.32 -59.04
N ALA A 19 -55.19 -11.10 -58.35
CA ALA A 19 -55.26 -11.09 -56.89
C ALA A 19 -53.98 -11.71 -56.32
N GLY A 20 -52.99 -10.87 -56.00
CA GLY A 20 -51.84 -11.26 -55.20
C GLY A 20 -52.28 -11.50 -53.76
N THR A 21 -52.14 -12.73 -53.27
CA THR A 21 -52.22 -13.06 -51.85
C THR A 21 -51.08 -12.34 -51.12
N VAL A 22 -51.38 -11.24 -50.46
CA VAL A 22 -50.45 -10.60 -49.51
C VAL A 22 -50.35 -11.54 -48.30
N VAL A 23 -49.27 -12.32 -48.25
CA VAL A 23 -48.88 -13.03 -47.03
C VAL A 23 -48.56 -11.96 -45.99
N PRO A 24 -49.23 -11.92 -44.83
CA PRO A 24 -48.87 -10.97 -43.78
C PRO A 24 -47.43 -11.27 -43.36
N ALA A 25 -46.56 -10.26 -43.42
CA ALA A 25 -45.24 -10.35 -42.84
C ALA A 25 -45.38 -10.78 -41.37
N SER A 26 -44.80 -11.93 -41.02
CA SER A 26 -44.70 -12.40 -39.64
C SER A 26 -44.08 -11.28 -38.80
N ALA A 27 -44.86 -10.69 -37.89
CA ALA A 27 -44.32 -9.76 -36.91
C ALA A 27 -43.21 -10.48 -36.14
N ALA A 28 -42.02 -9.87 -36.06
CA ALA A 28 -40.93 -10.41 -35.25
C ALA A 28 -41.43 -10.61 -33.81
N PRO A 29 -41.07 -11.72 -33.14
CA PRO A 29 -41.51 -11.96 -31.77
C PRO A 29 -41.05 -10.83 -30.86
N ALA A 30 -41.96 -10.32 -30.02
CA ALA A 30 -41.63 -9.27 -29.07
C ALA A 30 -40.56 -9.76 -28.08
N PRO A 31 -39.59 -8.91 -27.68
CA PRO A 31 -38.53 -9.31 -26.76
C PRO A 31 -39.10 -9.73 -25.41
N ARG A 32 -38.54 -10.79 -24.81
CA ARG A 32 -38.89 -11.18 -23.44
C ARG A 32 -38.06 -10.35 -22.48
N THR A 33 -38.69 -9.66 -21.54
CA THR A 33 -38.00 -8.71 -20.65
C THR A 33 -38.16 -9.05 -19.16
N TRP A 34 -37.15 -8.72 -18.38
CA TRP A 34 -37.15 -8.81 -16.92
C TRP A 34 -36.56 -7.55 -16.34
N THR A 35 -37.32 -6.93 -15.44
CA THR A 35 -36.87 -5.74 -14.72
C THR A 35 -36.58 -6.08 -13.27
N VAL A 36 -35.52 -5.49 -12.74
CA VAL A 36 -35.20 -5.42 -11.31
C VAL A 36 -34.93 -3.96 -10.96
N ALA A 37 -35.43 -3.50 -9.82
CA ALA A 37 -35.39 -2.10 -9.46
C ALA A 37 -35.16 -1.91 -7.95
N ARG A 38 -34.55 -0.78 -7.61
CA ARG A 38 -34.34 -0.32 -6.24
C ARG A 38 -34.20 1.20 -6.23
N GLY A 39 -34.93 1.86 -5.33
CA GLY A 39 -34.96 3.32 -5.28
C GLY A 39 -35.44 3.90 -6.61
N GLU A 40 -34.62 4.75 -7.21
CA GLU A 40 -34.92 5.42 -8.48
C GLU A 40 -34.38 4.67 -9.71
N LEU A 41 -33.62 3.59 -9.49
CA LEU A 41 -32.94 2.83 -10.53
C LEU A 41 -33.71 1.59 -10.93
N SER A 42 -33.72 1.33 -12.24
CA SER A 42 -34.33 0.16 -12.85
C SER A 42 -33.40 -0.40 -13.91
N ALA A 43 -33.00 -1.67 -13.74
CA ALA A 43 -32.23 -2.43 -14.72
C ALA A 43 -33.18 -3.37 -15.47
N THR A 44 -33.18 -3.32 -16.80
CA THR A 44 -34.02 -4.16 -17.65
C THR A 44 -33.14 -5.06 -18.51
N VAL A 45 -33.31 -6.37 -18.35
CA VAL A 45 -32.70 -7.38 -19.21
C VAL A 45 -33.71 -7.78 -20.28
N ALA A 46 -33.32 -7.76 -21.55
CA ALA A 46 -34.15 -8.20 -22.66
C ALA A 46 -33.50 -9.38 -23.40
N LEU A 47 -34.30 -10.37 -23.77
CA LEU A 47 -33.92 -11.48 -24.65
C LEU A 47 -34.61 -11.34 -26.00
N THR A 48 -33.82 -11.16 -27.06
CA THR A 48 -34.28 -11.04 -28.46
C THR A 48 -33.48 -11.99 -29.32
N ASP A 49 -34.15 -12.91 -30.03
CA ASP A 49 -33.52 -13.87 -30.94
C ASP A 49 -32.30 -14.61 -30.35
N GLY A 50 -32.39 -14.99 -29.06
CA GLY A 50 -31.32 -15.72 -28.37
C GLY A 50 -30.17 -14.85 -27.87
N THR A 51 -30.25 -13.53 -27.94
CA THR A 51 -29.25 -12.58 -27.42
C THR A 51 -29.80 -11.77 -26.26
N LEU A 52 -28.98 -11.56 -25.23
CA LEU A 52 -29.34 -10.74 -24.08
C LEU A 52 -28.82 -9.31 -24.24
N SER A 53 -29.61 -8.35 -23.78
CA SER A 53 -29.15 -6.97 -23.58
C SER A 53 -29.57 -6.43 -22.21
N LEU A 54 -28.79 -5.46 -21.71
CA LEU A 54 -29.09 -4.70 -20.50
C LEU A 54 -29.30 -3.23 -20.85
N SER A 55 -30.35 -2.62 -20.28
CA SER A 55 -30.49 -1.17 -20.20
C SER A 55 -30.75 -0.73 -18.76
N VAL A 56 -30.35 0.50 -18.44
CA VAL A 56 -30.56 1.08 -17.11
C VAL A 56 -31.22 2.45 -17.22
N THR A 57 -32.28 2.63 -16.45
CA THR A 57 -32.97 3.91 -16.32
C THR A 57 -32.95 4.42 -14.89
N ARG A 58 -32.91 5.75 -14.76
CA ARG A 58 -33.11 6.47 -13.50
C ARG A 58 -34.31 7.39 -13.64
N GLN A 59 -35.31 7.22 -12.78
CA GLN A 59 -36.57 8.00 -12.86
C GLN A 59 -37.19 8.00 -14.27
N GLY A 60 -37.05 6.89 -15.02
CA GLY A 60 -37.53 6.75 -16.40
C GLY A 60 -36.64 7.33 -17.49
N ARG A 61 -35.56 8.06 -17.17
CA ARG A 61 -34.55 8.53 -18.12
C ARG A 61 -33.49 7.46 -18.37
N THR A 62 -33.08 7.27 -19.62
CA THR A 62 -32.01 6.31 -19.98
C THR A 62 -30.66 6.83 -19.54
N VAL A 63 -29.96 6.07 -18.70
CA VAL A 63 -28.57 6.33 -18.31
C VAL A 63 -27.61 5.39 -19.04
N LEU A 64 -28.03 4.14 -19.28
CA LEU A 64 -27.33 3.19 -20.13
C LEU A 64 -28.34 2.63 -21.14
N ALA A 65 -28.06 2.84 -22.43
CA ALA A 65 -28.86 2.30 -23.52
C ALA A 65 -28.77 0.76 -23.57
N PRO A 66 -29.72 0.07 -24.22
CA PRO A 66 -29.66 -1.37 -24.39
C PRO A 66 -28.34 -1.80 -25.07
N ALA A 67 -27.55 -2.60 -24.37
CA ALA A 67 -26.24 -3.06 -24.83
C ALA A 67 -26.08 -4.58 -24.61
N PRO A 68 -25.34 -5.30 -25.48
CA PRO A 68 -25.21 -6.76 -25.40
C PRO A 68 -24.64 -7.30 -24.09
N LEU A 69 -25.07 -8.49 -23.72
CA LEU A 69 -24.55 -9.31 -22.62
C LEU A 69 -24.12 -10.69 -23.14
N GLY A 70 -23.17 -11.32 -22.45
CA GLY A 70 -22.75 -12.69 -22.71
C GLY A 70 -21.27 -12.92 -22.42
N VAL A 71 -20.89 -14.20 -22.41
CA VAL A 71 -19.49 -14.65 -22.27
C VAL A 71 -19.14 -15.59 -23.40
N HIS A 72 -17.89 -15.57 -23.84
CA HIS A 72 -17.34 -16.52 -24.80
C HIS A 72 -16.45 -17.50 -24.06
N THR A 73 -16.53 -18.78 -24.42
CA THR A 73 -15.71 -19.83 -23.81
C THR A 73 -15.06 -20.68 -24.89
N THR A 74 -14.09 -21.52 -24.52
CA THR A 74 -13.55 -22.56 -25.42
C THR A 74 -14.59 -23.58 -25.83
N ASP A 75 -15.61 -23.81 -24.99
CA ASP A 75 -16.59 -24.87 -25.20
C ASP A 75 -17.76 -24.42 -26.08
N ALA A 76 -18.22 -23.17 -25.91
CA ALA A 76 -19.23 -22.54 -26.74
C ALA A 76 -19.25 -21.00 -26.63
N ASP A 77 -19.90 -20.36 -27.60
CA ASP A 77 -20.36 -18.98 -27.48
C ASP A 77 -21.63 -18.93 -26.61
N LEU A 78 -21.53 -18.33 -25.42
CA LEU A 78 -22.65 -18.14 -24.48
C LEU A 78 -23.20 -16.69 -24.53
N SER A 79 -22.98 -15.97 -25.63
CA SER A 79 -23.59 -14.67 -25.91
C SER A 79 -24.81 -14.73 -26.84
N SER A 80 -24.99 -15.86 -27.53
CA SER A 80 -26.05 -16.07 -28.51
C SER A 80 -26.74 -17.44 -28.31
N GLY A 81 -27.89 -17.66 -28.96
CA GLY A 81 -28.65 -18.91 -28.83
C GLY A 81 -29.17 -19.18 -27.40
N LEU A 82 -29.26 -18.16 -26.56
CA LEU A 82 -29.64 -18.26 -25.17
C LEU A 82 -31.13 -18.56 -25.00
N ARG A 83 -31.44 -19.50 -24.12
CA ARG A 83 -32.80 -19.76 -23.62
C ARG A 83 -32.84 -19.66 -22.11
N VAL A 84 -33.87 -18.97 -21.58
CA VAL A 84 -34.13 -18.92 -20.14
C VAL A 84 -34.79 -20.22 -19.69
N VAL A 85 -34.18 -20.87 -18.71
CA VAL A 85 -34.65 -22.10 -18.06
C VAL A 85 -35.44 -21.76 -16.80
N ASP A 86 -34.91 -20.86 -15.96
CA ASP A 86 -35.54 -20.46 -14.69
C ASP A 86 -35.24 -19.00 -14.36
N THR A 87 -36.09 -18.40 -13.51
CA THR A 87 -35.94 -17.02 -13.05
C THR A 87 -36.23 -16.91 -11.57
N ALA A 88 -35.31 -16.34 -10.80
CA ALA A 88 -35.47 -16.10 -9.38
C ALA A 88 -35.26 -14.62 -9.04
N ARG A 89 -35.94 -14.15 -7.99
CA ARG A 89 -35.77 -12.81 -7.44
C ARG A 89 -35.65 -12.86 -5.93
N ARG A 90 -34.81 -12.01 -5.36
CA ARG A 90 -34.72 -11.83 -3.90
C ARG A 90 -34.27 -10.43 -3.54
N THR A 91 -34.43 -10.09 -2.26
CA THR A 91 -33.79 -8.93 -1.65
C THR A 91 -32.59 -9.41 -0.84
N VAL A 92 -31.45 -8.74 -0.99
CA VAL A 92 -30.24 -8.97 -0.20
C VAL A 92 -30.10 -7.81 0.77
N VAL A 93 -30.02 -8.13 2.06
CA VAL A 93 -29.84 -7.16 3.15
C VAL A 93 -28.66 -7.61 3.97
N GLU A 94 -27.63 -6.78 4.03
CA GLU A 94 -26.41 -7.08 4.78
C GLU A 94 -26.03 -5.89 5.66
N ARG A 95 -25.60 -6.19 6.88
CA ARG A 95 -25.02 -5.21 7.80
C ARG A 95 -23.63 -5.68 8.18
N TYR A 96 -22.66 -4.81 8.00
CA TYR A 96 -21.26 -5.08 8.34
C TYR A 96 -20.57 -3.77 8.71
N ARG A 97 -19.37 -3.88 9.28
CA ARG A 97 -18.54 -2.74 9.68
C ARG A 97 -17.18 -2.85 9.00
N MET A 98 -16.73 -1.75 8.40
CA MET A 98 -15.40 -1.62 7.82
C MET A 98 -14.39 -1.17 8.88
N THR A 99 -13.10 -1.42 8.64
CA THR A 99 -11.97 -0.88 9.41
C THR A 99 -11.50 0.48 8.86
N THR A 100 -11.67 0.71 7.57
CA THR A 100 -11.30 1.94 6.84
C THR A 100 -12.45 2.43 5.95
N GLY A 101 -12.25 3.53 5.23
CA GLY A 101 -13.21 3.98 4.22
C GLY A 101 -14.02 5.22 4.58
N LYS A 102 -14.84 5.65 3.61
CA LYS A 102 -15.71 6.84 3.67
C LYS A 102 -16.93 6.73 4.62
N ARG A 103 -17.26 5.54 5.13
CA ARG A 103 -18.30 5.26 6.14
C ARG A 103 -18.04 3.88 6.75
N LEU A 104 -17.92 3.80 8.07
CA LEU A 104 -17.59 2.54 8.77
C LEU A 104 -18.77 1.57 8.88
N ASP A 105 -19.93 2.05 9.33
CA ASP A 105 -21.12 1.20 9.48
C ASP A 105 -21.89 1.10 8.16
N ARG A 106 -21.99 -0.12 7.63
CA ARG A 106 -22.60 -0.41 6.33
C ARG A 106 -23.95 -1.09 6.50
N LEU A 107 -24.94 -0.61 5.74
CA LEU A 107 -26.23 -1.28 5.55
C LEU A 107 -26.50 -1.34 4.05
N ASN A 108 -26.27 -2.51 3.49
CA ASN A 108 -26.48 -2.78 2.08
C ASN A 108 -27.90 -3.32 1.85
N HIS A 109 -28.54 -2.85 0.78
CA HIS A 109 -29.93 -3.14 0.44
C HIS A 109 -30.08 -3.28 -1.09
N LEU A 110 -30.00 -4.51 -1.60
CA LEU A 110 -30.02 -4.83 -3.02
C LEU A 110 -31.28 -5.59 -3.40
N SER A 111 -31.81 -5.32 -4.59
CA SER A 111 -32.76 -6.20 -5.28
C SER A 111 -31.99 -7.05 -6.29
N GLU A 112 -32.20 -8.37 -6.30
CA GLU A 112 -31.49 -9.30 -7.18
C GLU A 112 -32.46 -10.01 -8.13
N LEU A 113 -32.07 -10.11 -9.40
CA LEU A 113 -32.64 -10.96 -10.43
C LEU A 113 -31.60 -12.01 -10.83
N ARG A 114 -32.01 -13.27 -10.89
CA ARG A 114 -31.21 -14.38 -11.42
C ARG A 114 -31.95 -14.98 -12.61
N LEU A 115 -31.27 -15.09 -13.75
CA LEU A 115 -31.77 -15.77 -14.94
C LEU A 115 -30.87 -16.99 -15.19
N SER A 116 -31.40 -18.18 -14.93
CA SER A 116 -30.73 -19.42 -15.30
C SER A 116 -30.97 -19.68 -16.79
N LEU A 117 -29.89 -19.82 -17.53
CA LEU A 117 -29.84 -19.82 -18.99
C LEU A 117 -29.17 -21.10 -19.50
N ARG A 118 -29.43 -21.44 -20.76
CA ARG A 118 -28.66 -22.41 -21.52
C ARG A 118 -28.36 -21.87 -22.92
N ALA A 119 -27.16 -22.13 -23.43
CA ALA A 119 -26.77 -22.00 -24.83
C ALA A 119 -25.94 -23.23 -25.20
N ALA A 120 -26.20 -23.85 -26.36
CA ALA A 120 -25.56 -25.12 -26.76
C ALA A 120 -25.58 -26.20 -25.66
N ASP A 121 -26.66 -26.27 -24.87
CA ASP A 121 -26.83 -27.12 -23.68
C ASP A 121 -25.85 -26.89 -22.51
N ILE A 122 -24.99 -25.88 -22.58
CA ILE A 122 -24.14 -25.43 -21.49
C ILE A 122 -24.93 -24.48 -20.57
N PRO A 123 -24.97 -24.73 -19.24
CA PRO A 123 -25.67 -23.87 -18.30
C PRO A 123 -24.83 -22.63 -17.92
N LEU A 124 -25.48 -21.48 -17.82
CA LEU A 124 -24.95 -20.28 -17.18
C LEU A 124 -26.07 -19.58 -16.38
N THR A 125 -25.71 -18.76 -15.41
CA THR A 125 -26.68 -17.88 -14.73
C THR A 125 -26.23 -16.44 -14.82
N LEU A 126 -27.08 -15.57 -15.35
CA LEU A 126 -26.91 -14.12 -15.25
C LEU A 126 -27.50 -13.66 -13.92
N VAL A 127 -26.71 -12.97 -13.11
CA VAL A 127 -27.16 -12.32 -11.88
C VAL A 127 -27.09 -10.82 -12.08
N VAL A 128 -28.19 -10.12 -11.83
CA VAL A 128 -28.26 -8.65 -11.88
C VAL A 128 -28.74 -8.15 -10.52
N ARG A 129 -28.03 -7.18 -9.96
CA ARG A 129 -28.39 -6.51 -8.71
C ARG A 129 -28.61 -5.02 -8.95
N THR A 130 -29.61 -4.45 -8.31
CA THR A 130 -29.84 -3.01 -8.24
C THR A 130 -29.82 -2.54 -6.80
N ALA A 131 -28.97 -1.57 -6.52
CA ALA A 131 -28.91 -0.79 -5.30
C ALA A 131 -29.64 0.56 -5.50
N ALA A 132 -29.69 1.39 -4.46
CA ALA A 132 -30.19 2.75 -4.61
C ALA A 132 -29.24 3.65 -5.42
N ASP A 133 -27.96 3.29 -5.45
CA ASP A 133 -26.84 4.05 -6.01
C ASP A 133 -26.13 3.34 -7.18
N GLY A 134 -26.65 2.21 -7.68
CA GLY A 134 -26.12 1.60 -8.89
C GLY A 134 -26.68 0.23 -9.26
N VAL A 135 -26.13 -0.32 -10.33
CA VAL A 135 -26.47 -1.62 -10.92
C VAL A 135 -25.21 -2.43 -11.08
N ALA A 136 -25.29 -3.73 -10.80
CA ALA A 136 -24.18 -4.65 -11.06
C ALA A 136 -24.68 -5.96 -11.67
N LEU A 137 -23.85 -6.59 -12.49
CA LEU A 137 -24.11 -7.90 -13.07
C LEU A 137 -22.89 -8.81 -12.97
N ARG A 138 -23.13 -10.12 -12.95
CA ARG A 138 -22.08 -11.14 -13.14
C ARG A 138 -22.66 -12.41 -13.76
N TYR A 139 -21.78 -13.25 -14.29
CA TYR A 139 -22.14 -14.58 -14.76
C TYR A 139 -21.63 -15.63 -13.76
N GLU A 140 -22.47 -16.62 -13.46
CA GLU A 140 -22.08 -17.84 -12.75
C GLU A 140 -22.01 -18.99 -13.77
N LEU A 141 -20.88 -19.70 -13.78
CA LEU A 141 -20.48 -20.68 -14.78
C LEU A 141 -20.19 -22.02 -14.07
N PRO A 142 -21.21 -22.86 -13.80
CA PRO A 142 -21.06 -24.02 -12.91
C PRO A 142 -20.02 -25.06 -13.34
N SER A 143 -19.71 -25.15 -14.64
CA SER A 143 -18.69 -26.08 -15.17
C SER A 143 -17.26 -25.54 -15.08
N ALA A 144 -17.07 -24.30 -14.62
CA ALA A 144 -15.81 -23.58 -14.63
C ALA A 144 -15.07 -23.64 -15.98
N PRO A 145 -15.70 -23.21 -17.10
CA PRO A 145 -15.08 -23.27 -18.41
C PRO A 145 -13.92 -22.27 -18.54
N THR A 146 -13.10 -22.43 -19.57
CA THR A 146 -12.13 -21.42 -19.99
C THR A 146 -12.86 -20.30 -20.73
N VAL A 147 -13.01 -19.14 -20.10
CA VAL A 147 -13.58 -17.93 -20.67
C VAL A 147 -12.54 -17.25 -21.56
N THR A 148 -12.91 -16.92 -22.79
CA THR A 148 -12.05 -16.30 -23.82
C THR A 148 -12.44 -14.86 -24.12
N GLY A 149 -13.51 -14.36 -23.49
CA GLY A 149 -13.92 -12.96 -23.59
C GLY A 149 -15.34 -12.71 -23.10
N GLU A 150 -15.72 -11.43 -23.04
CA GLU A 150 -17.07 -10.99 -22.71
C GLU A 150 -17.69 -10.17 -23.85
N ALA A 151 -18.98 -10.41 -24.10
CA ALA A 151 -19.83 -9.58 -24.94
C ALA A 151 -20.44 -8.40 -24.17
N THR A 152 -20.35 -8.42 -22.84
CA THR A 152 -20.84 -7.37 -21.93
C THR A 152 -20.38 -5.99 -22.39
N THR A 153 -21.34 -5.15 -22.77
CA THR A 153 -21.10 -3.79 -23.24
C THR A 153 -21.92 -2.81 -22.40
N PHE A 154 -21.34 -1.64 -22.14
CA PHE A 154 -22.06 -0.49 -21.59
C PHE A 154 -22.15 0.59 -22.66
N SER A 155 -23.35 1.12 -22.89
CA SER A 155 -23.58 2.16 -23.91
C SER A 155 -24.22 3.40 -23.26
N PRO A 156 -23.42 4.35 -22.74
CA PRO A 156 -23.92 5.66 -22.33
C PRO A 156 -24.57 6.41 -23.51
N PRO A 157 -25.37 7.47 -23.26
CA PRO A 157 -25.83 8.36 -24.32
C PRO A 157 -24.65 8.92 -25.13
N ALA A 158 -24.82 9.04 -26.45
CA ALA A 158 -23.73 9.35 -27.37
C ALA A 158 -23.01 10.68 -27.07
N ASP A 159 -23.75 11.69 -26.60
CA ASP A 159 -23.27 13.02 -26.24
C ASP A 159 -22.86 13.14 -24.76
N ALA A 160 -22.90 12.04 -24.00
CA ALA A 160 -22.52 12.05 -22.59
C ALA A 160 -21.06 12.52 -22.44
N LYS A 161 -20.81 13.48 -21.56
CA LYS A 161 -19.43 13.88 -21.24
C LYS A 161 -18.74 12.72 -20.53
N ALA A 162 -17.46 12.51 -20.81
CA ALA A 162 -16.71 11.39 -20.28
C ALA A 162 -15.40 11.85 -19.66
N TRP A 163 -14.98 11.20 -18.57
CA TRP A 163 -13.65 11.32 -17.98
C TRP A 163 -13.02 9.92 -17.94
N LEU A 164 -12.16 9.66 -18.92
CA LEU A 164 -11.65 8.33 -19.21
C LEU A 164 -10.16 8.23 -18.87
N LEU A 165 -9.76 7.12 -18.28
CA LEU A 165 -8.36 6.82 -17.98
C LEU A 165 -7.81 5.92 -19.10
N PRO A 166 -6.85 6.35 -19.93
CA PRO A 166 -6.14 5.43 -20.84
C PRO A 166 -5.57 4.26 -20.05
N TYR A 167 -5.83 3.03 -20.49
CA TYR A 167 -5.48 1.84 -19.71
C TYR A 167 -3.98 1.54 -19.71
N ASN A 168 -3.44 1.35 -18.51
CA ASN A 168 -2.26 0.57 -18.18
C ASN A 168 -2.58 -0.23 -16.90
N ALA A 169 -1.82 -1.30 -16.62
CA ALA A 169 -2.13 -2.22 -15.53
C ALA A 169 -1.78 -1.71 -14.12
N TRP A 170 -1.23 -0.50 -14.02
CA TRP A 170 -0.90 0.21 -12.77
C TRP A 170 -1.71 1.51 -12.58
N TYR A 171 -2.57 1.87 -13.55
CA TYR A 171 -3.59 2.92 -13.44
C TYR A 171 -3.09 4.37 -13.19
N GLU A 172 -1.84 4.70 -13.51
CA GLU A 172 -1.22 6.03 -13.27
C GLU A 172 -1.25 7.00 -14.46
N ALA A 173 -2.22 6.84 -15.36
CA ALA A 173 -2.47 7.83 -16.40
C ALA A 173 -3.30 9.02 -15.87
N ASN A 174 -3.27 10.15 -16.59
CA ASN A 174 -4.25 11.22 -16.37
C ASN A 174 -5.58 10.86 -17.02
N ARG A 175 -6.69 11.25 -16.38
CA ARG A 175 -8.01 11.15 -16.97
C ARG A 175 -8.22 12.24 -18.02
N VAL A 176 -8.72 11.86 -19.18
CA VAL A 176 -8.98 12.74 -20.32
C VAL A 176 -10.48 13.04 -20.38
N ALA A 177 -10.82 14.34 -20.41
CA ALA A 177 -12.19 14.78 -20.63
C ALA A 177 -12.54 14.75 -22.13
N THR A 178 -13.67 14.13 -22.48
CA THR A 178 -14.17 13.99 -23.86
C THR A 178 -15.69 13.77 -23.83
N THR A 179 -16.27 13.21 -24.89
CA THR A 179 -17.63 12.65 -24.92
C THR A 179 -17.60 11.16 -25.22
N ALA A 180 -18.69 10.46 -24.91
CA ALA A 180 -18.80 9.01 -25.07
C ALA A 180 -18.55 8.52 -26.51
N THR A 181 -18.83 9.36 -27.52
CA THR A 181 -18.64 8.99 -28.94
C THR A 181 -17.35 9.54 -29.55
N GLU A 182 -16.86 10.68 -29.06
CA GLU A 182 -15.63 11.33 -29.57
C GLU A 182 -14.35 10.80 -28.94
N ALA A 183 -14.46 9.96 -27.91
CA ALA A 183 -13.33 9.24 -27.34
C ALA A 183 -12.57 8.47 -28.45
N PRO A 184 -11.22 8.57 -28.51
CA PRO A 184 -10.44 7.77 -29.43
C PRO A 184 -10.66 6.26 -29.25
N ALA A 185 -10.54 5.49 -30.33
CA ALA A 185 -10.52 4.03 -30.21
C ALA A 185 -9.36 3.59 -29.31
N GLY A 186 -9.61 2.65 -28.40
CA GLY A 186 -8.61 2.20 -27.45
C GLY A 186 -9.21 1.50 -26.23
N ASP A 187 -8.33 1.21 -25.27
CA ASP A 187 -8.70 0.60 -24.00
C ASP A 187 -8.63 1.64 -22.88
N TYR A 188 -9.66 1.65 -22.03
CA TYR A 188 -9.81 2.56 -20.92
C TYR A 188 -9.93 1.80 -19.61
N GLY A 189 -9.17 2.23 -18.60
CA GLY A 189 -9.17 1.63 -17.28
C GLY A 189 -10.43 1.95 -16.48
N ASN A 190 -10.80 1.01 -15.61
CA ASN A 190 -11.75 1.25 -14.55
C ASN A 190 -11.17 2.21 -13.49
N PRO A 191 -11.98 3.02 -12.79
CA PRO A 191 -13.34 3.37 -13.14
C PRO A 191 -13.40 4.51 -14.18
N SER A 192 -14.40 4.46 -15.07
CA SER A 192 -14.66 5.44 -16.15
C SER A 192 -15.99 6.16 -15.92
N LEU A 193 -15.99 7.50 -15.90
CA LEU A 193 -17.16 8.32 -15.54
C LEU A 193 -17.82 8.94 -16.79
N PHE A 194 -19.14 8.87 -16.84
CA PHE A 194 -19.97 9.49 -17.87
C PHE A 194 -21.04 10.38 -17.24
N GLN A 195 -21.40 11.47 -17.91
CA GLN A 195 -22.46 12.40 -17.50
C GLN A 195 -23.48 12.57 -18.62
N SER A 196 -24.76 12.33 -18.32
CA SER A 196 -25.90 12.66 -19.19
C SER A 196 -26.90 13.54 -18.44
N GLY A 197 -26.98 14.81 -18.86
CA GLY A 197 -27.74 15.81 -18.12
C GLY A 197 -27.21 15.98 -16.68
N GLU A 198 -28.07 15.73 -15.70
CA GLU A 198 -27.72 15.77 -14.26
C GLU A 198 -27.30 14.40 -13.71
N ASP A 199 -27.47 13.33 -14.48
CA ASP A 199 -27.11 11.97 -14.07
C ASP A 199 -25.67 11.65 -14.47
N PHE A 200 -25.03 10.85 -13.63
CA PHE A 200 -23.69 10.30 -13.82
C PHE A 200 -23.75 8.78 -13.78
N ALA A 201 -22.88 8.14 -14.55
CA ALA A 201 -22.61 6.70 -14.52
C ALA A 201 -21.11 6.46 -14.39
N LEU A 202 -20.68 5.87 -13.28
CA LEU A 202 -19.29 5.44 -13.07
C LEU A 202 -19.20 3.94 -13.30
N LEU A 203 -18.60 3.54 -14.42
CA LEU A 203 -18.39 2.15 -14.80
C LEU A 203 -17.12 1.62 -14.13
N THR A 204 -17.20 0.46 -13.50
CA THR A 204 -16.12 -0.21 -12.78
C THR A 204 -16.41 -1.69 -12.60
N GLU A 205 -15.57 -2.39 -11.84
CA GLU A 205 -15.85 -3.73 -11.34
C GLU A 205 -15.66 -3.85 -9.81
N SER A 206 -16.05 -5.00 -9.26
CA SER A 206 -15.97 -5.36 -7.84
C SER A 206 -15.84 -6.88 -7.67
N ASP A 207 -15.27 -7.32 -6.54
CA ASP A 207 -15.09 -8.73 -6.18
C ASP A 207 -14.16 -9.47 -7.16
N VAL A 208 -13.06 -8.81 -7.55
CA VAL A 208 -11.99 -9.42 -8.35
C VAL A 208 -10.97 -10.06 -7.39
N ASP A 209 -10.72 -11.35 -7.57
CA ASP A 209 -9.77 -12.17 -6.81
C ASP A 209 -9.07 -13.17 -7.75
N GLY A 210 -8.22 -14.07 -7.21
CA GLY A 210 -7.45 -15.04 -7.99
C GLY A 210 -8.28 -16.06 -8.79
N SER A 211 -9.62 -16.03 -8.66
CA SER A 211 -10.51 -16.82 -9.50
C SER A 211 -10.80 -16.20 -10.88
N TYR A 212 -10.38 -14.95 -11.14
CA TYR A 212 -10.55 -14.29 -12.43
C TYR A 212 -9.42 -13.29 -12.74
N SER A 213 -9.44 -12.70 -13.94
CA SER A 213 -8.58 -11.55 -14.27
C SER A 213 -9.29 -10.23 -14.02
N GLY A 214 -8.53 -9.14 -13.89
CA GLY A 214 -9.07 -7.79 -13.99
C GLY A 214 -9.62 -7.50 -15.40
N SER A 215 -10.32 -6.37 -15.52
CA SER A 215 -10.90 -5.94 -16.80
C SER A 215 -10.65 -4.48 -17.12
N ARG A 216 -10.88 -4.13 -18.38
CA ARG A 216 -10.87 -2.77 -18.91
C ARG A 216 -12.02 -2.58 -19.89
N LEU A 217 -12.24 -1.34 -20.33
CA LEU A 217 -13.28 -0.99 -21.30
C LEU A 217 -12.65 -0.74 -22.66
N ARG A 218 -12.94 -1.61 -23.63
CA ARG A 218 -12.54 -1.43 -25.03
C ARG A 218 -13.58 -0.61 -25.77
N HIS A 219 -13.13 0.45 -26.41
CA HIS A 219 -13.95 1.41 -27.13
C HIS A 219 -13.64 1.43 -28.63
N THR A 220 -14.69 1.56 -29.44
CA THR A 220 -14.57 1.79 -30.89
C THR A 220 -14.97 3.22 -31.21
N ALA A 221 -14.09 3.97 -31.86
CA ALA A 221 -14.32 5.36 -32.22
C ALA A 221 -15.63 5.54 -33.02
N GLY A 222 -16.39 6.58 -32.70
CA GLY A 222 -17.65 6.89 -33.37
C GLY A 222 -18.85 6.07 -32.90
N THR A 223 -18.68 5.21 -31.89
CA THR A 223 -19.76 4.52 -31.18
C THR A 223 -19.86 5.02 -29.75
N ALA A 224 -20.94 4.75 -29.03
CA ALA A 224 -21.00 4.99 -27.58
C ALA A 224 -20.72 3.71 -26.78
N ASP A 225 -20.18 2.68 -27.42
CA ASP A 225 -20.05 1.34 -26.84
C ASP A 225 -18.71 1.18 -26.13
N TYR A 226 -18.79 0.70 -24.88
CA TYR A 226 -17.65 0.38 -24.03
C TYR A 226 -17.77 -1.08 -23.62
N ARG A 227 -17.08 -1.96 -24.35
CA ARG A 227 -17.13 -3.41 -24.15
C ARG A 227 -16.11 -3.84 -23.09
N VAL A 228 -16.51 -4.73 -22.19
CA VAL A 228 -15.57 -5.36 -21.25
C VAL A 228 -14.52 -6.17 -22.01
N ALA A 229 -13.25 -5.89 -21.74
CA ALA A 229 -12.10 -6.63 -22.25
C ALA A 229 -11.29 -7.18 -21.07
N LEU A 230 -10.96 -8.46 -21.13
CA LEU A 230 -10.21 -9.16 -20.08
C LEU A 230 -8.71 -8.83 -20.17
N ALA A 231 -8.03 -8.76 -19.03
CA ALA A 231 -6.58 -8.61 -18.98
C ALA A 231 -5.86 -9.80 -19.62
N ASP A 232 -6.27 -11.02 -19.28
CA ASP A 232 -5.82 -12.26 -19.94
C ASP A 232 -6.66 -12.57 -21.18
N ASP A 233 -6.06 -13.26 -22.14
CA ASP A 233 -6.78 -13.80 -23.30
C ASP A 233 -7.72 -14.95 -22.91
N GLN A 234 -7.39 -15.68 -21.85
CA GLN A 234 -8.13 -16.84 -21.36
C GLN A 234 -8.09 -16.94 -19.83
N VAL A 235 -9.24 -17.22 -19.22
CA VAL A 235 -9.38 -17.34 -17.76
C VAL A 235 -10.28 -18.53 -17.44
N THR A 236 -9.82 -19.47 -16.62
CA THR A 236 -10.67 -20.57 -16.14
C THR A 236 -11.38 -20.16 -14.86
N ALA A 237 -12.70 -20.14 -14.88
CA ALA A 237 -13.45 -19.59 -13.75
C ALA A 237 -14.89 -20.10 -13.62
N SER A 238 -15.34 -20.24 -12.38
CA SER A 238 -16.73 -20.62 -12.04
C SER A 238 -17.69 -19.42 -11.95
N ARG A 239 -17.17 -18.20 -11.98
CA ARG A 239 -17.93 -16.95 -12.01
C ARG A 239 -17.07 -15.80 -12.55
N THR A 240 -17.70 -14.77 -13.09
CA THR A 240 -17.03 -13.49 -13.34
C THR A 240 -17.11 -12.59 -12.09
N PRO A 241 -16.23 -11.59 -11.97
CA PRO A 241 -16.42 -10.47 -11.06
C PRO A 241 -17.70 -9.68 -11.41
N TRP A 242 -18.10 -8.79 -10.52
CA TRP A 242 -19.23 -7.88 -10.78
C TRP A 242 -18.82 -6.79 -11.76
N ARG A 243 -19.50 -6.69 -12.90
CA ARG A 243 -19.47 -5.49 -13.75
C ARG A 243 -20.46 -4.49 -13.19
N THR A 244 -20.00 -3.30 -12.81
CA THR A 244 -20.73 -2.39 -11.93
C THR A 244 -20.84 -1.01 -12.55
N ALA A 245 -22.03 -0.41 -12.44
CA ALA A 245 -22.30 0.98 -12.80
C ALA A 245 -22.92 1.69 -11.59
N ILE A 246 -22.15 2.58 -10.96
CA ILE A 246 -22.66 3.49 -9.92
C ILE A 246 -23.39 4.63 -10.63
N ILE A 247 -24.67 4.83 -10.32
CA ILE A 247 -25.56 5.72 -11.09
C ILE A 247 -26.35 6.62 -10.16
N GLY A 248 -26.33 7.92 -10.45
CA GLY A 248 -27.13 8.92 -9.75
C GLY A 248 -26.67 10.33 -10.08
N ASP A 249 -27.04 11.30 -9.24
CA ASP A 249 -26.36 12.59 -9.27
C ASP A 249 -24.92 12.47 -8.74
N LEU A 250 -24.16 13.56 -8.80
CA LEU A 250 -22.76 13.54 -8.37
C LEU A 250 -22.60 13.24 -6.86
N ALA A 251 -23.60 13.59 -6.04
CA ALA A 251 -23.63 13.24 -4.62
C ALA A 251 -23.73 11.73 -4.44
N THR A 252 -24.64 11.09 -5.16
CA THR A 252 -24.80 9.63 -5.18
C THR A 252 -23.50 8.94 -5.59
N VAL A 253 -22.82 9.41 -6.64
CA VAL A 253 -21.54 8.85 -7.08
C VAL A 253 -20.45 9.01 -6.03
N ALA A 254 -20.22 10.22 -5.53
CA ALA A 254 -19.15 10.50 -4.57
C ALA A 254 -19.35 9.75 -3.24
N GLU A 255 -20.59 9.61 -2.79
CA GLU A 255 -20.96 8.96 -1.53
C GLU A 255 -21.15 7.45 -1.66
N SER A 256 -21.18 6.89 -2.88
CA SER A 256 -21.48 5.47 -3.14
C SER A 256 -20.49 4.53 -2.45
N THR A 257 -21.00 3.37 -2.05
CA THR A 257 -20.26 2.32 -1.34
C THR A 257 -20.40 0.97 -2.05
N LEU A 258 -20.99 1.01 -3.25
CA LEU A 258 -21.47 -0.16 -3.97
C LEU A 258 -20.37 -1.17 -4.29
N VAL A 259 -19.14 -0.71 -4.57
CA VAL A 259 -17.99 -1.59 -4.84
C VAL A 259 -17.67 -2.46 -3.63
N ASP A 260 -17.64 -1.91 -2.42
CA ASP A 260 -17.47 -2.71 -1.20
C ASP A 260 -18.72 -3.57 -0.95
N ASP A 261 -19.92 -3.01 -1.13
CA ASP A 261 -21.20 -3.68 -0.86
C ASP A 261 -21.43 -4.94 -1.71
N LEU A 262 -20.78 -5.03 -2.87
CA LEU A 262 -20.82 -6.19 -3.77
C LEU A 262 -19.73 -7.24 -3.49
N ALA A 263 -18.63 -6.83 -2.85
CA ALA A 263 -17.48 -7.67 -2.57
C ALA A 263 -17.77 -8.73 -1.49
N SER A 264 -16.95 -9.77 -1.50
CA SER A 264 -17.03 -10.86 -0.53
C SER A 264 -16.90 -10.36 0.93
N PRO A 265 -17.57 -11.01 1.90
CA PRO A 265 -17.38 -10.71 3.32
C PRO A 265 -15.93 -10.88 3.78
N SER A 266 -15.60 -10.25 4.90
CA SER A 266 -14.26 -10.33 5.48
C SER A 266 -13.83 -11.77 5.78
N ARG A 267 -12.56 -12.08 5.47
CA ARG A 267 -11.86 -13.31 5.84
C ARG A 267 -11.13 -13.20 7.18
N ILE A 268 -11.15 -12.03 7.83
CA ILE A 268 -10.47 -11.77 9.11
C ILE A 268 -11.53 -11.59 10.20
N ALA A 269 -11.49 -12.46 11.21
CA ALA A 269 -12.45 -12.42 12.31
C ALA A 269 -12.09 -11.37 13.38
N ASP A 270 -10.81 -11.27 13.76
CA ASP A 270 -10.31 -10.28 14.71
C ASP A 270 -9.62 -9.14 13.97
N THR A 271 -10.24 -7.97 14.00
CA THR A 271 -9.73 -6.74 13.36
C THR A 271 -9.12 -5.75 14.35
N SER A 272 -8.88 -6.16 15.62
CA SER A 272 -8.43 -5.24 16.67
C SER A 272 -6.98 -4.75 16.51
N TRP A 273 -6.17 -5.47 15.73
CA TRP A 273 -4.80 -5.09 15.37
C TRP A 273 -4.72 -4.12 14.18
N ILE A 274 -5.82 -3.95 13.45
CA ILE A 274 -5.88 -3.14 12.23
C ILE A 274 -6.06 -1.67 12.59
N ARG A 275 -5.06 -0.85 12.26
CA ARG A 275 -4.93 0.54 12.73
C ARG A 275 -4.71 1.52 11.57
N PRO A 276 -5.77 2.17 11.08
CA PRO A 276 -5.62 3.29 10.16
C PRO A 276 -4.99 4.49 10.86
N GLY A 277 -4.33 5.36 10.09
CA GLY A 277 -3.59 6.47 10.66
C GLY A 277 -2.89 7.36 9.63
N LYS A 278 -2.31 8.44 10.13
CA LYS A 278 -1.46 9.35 9.33
C LYS A 278 -0.04 8.78 9.30
N VAL A 279 0.61 8.88 8.15
CA VAL A 279 1.95 8.34 7.93
C VAL A 279 2.89 9.46 7.51
N ALA A 280 3.99 9.65 8.26
CA ALA A 280 5.09 10.49 7.82
C ALA A 280 5.89 9.71 6.76
N TRP A 281 6.13 10.31 5.60
CA TRP A 281 6.75 9.64 4.47
C TRP A 281 7.89 10.48 3.91
N SER A 282 9.09 9.88 3.85
CA SER A 282 10.31 10.64 3.59
C SER A 282 10.73 10.66 2.12
N TRP A 283 10.34 9.65 1.34
CA TRP A 283 10.89 9.38 0.01
C TRP A 283 10.61 10.50 -1.00
N LEU A 284 9.38 11.02 -1.06
CA LEU A 284 8.99 11.98 -2.10
C LEU A 284 9.66 13.35 -1.94
N SER A 285 9.85 13.81 -0.71
CA SER A 285 10.63 15.03 -0.45
C SER A 285 12.14 14.78 -0.49
N GLU A 286 12.60 13.58 -0.15
CA GLU A 286 14.01 13.26 0.07
C GLU A 286 14.34 11.81 -0.31
N HIS A 287 14.60 11.54 -1.59
CA HIS A 287 14.83 10.17 -2.11
C HIS A 287 15.98 9.39 -1.45
N SER A 288 16.98 10.07 -0.88
CA SER A 288 18.09 9.40 -0.17
C SER A 288 17.77 9.06 1.29
N SER A 289 16.72 9.64 1.87
CA SER A 289 16.38 9.49 3.28
C SER A 289 16.04 8.06 3.73
N PRO A 290 15.47 7.15 2.90
CA PRO A 290 15.16 5.80 3.37
C PRO A 290 16.41 4.97 3.72
N SER A 291 17.58 5.32 3.18
CA SER A 291 18.87 4.68 3.48
C SER A 291 19.61 5.33 4.65
N ASP A 292 19.09 6.42 5.22
CA ASP A 292 19.72 7.15 6.33
C ASP A 292 18.98 6.87 7.65
N PHE A 293 19.60 6.06 8.50
CA PHE A 293 19.07 5.68 9.81
C PHE A 293 18.77 6.88 10.72
N GLN A 294 19.64 7.90 10.76
CA GLN A 294 19.38 9.06 11.63
C GLN A 294 18.24 9.91 11.08
N ARG A 295 18.18 10.07 9.75
CA ARG A 295 17.06 10.80 9.13
C ARG A 295 15.74 10.11 9.39
N GLN A 296 15.68 8.77 9.34
CA GLN A 296 14.45 8.04 9.69
C GLN A 296 14.03 8.25 11.16
N LYS A 297 14.98 8.41 12.08
CA LYS A 297 14.66 8.78 13.47
C LYS A 297 14.08 10.18 13.59
N ASP A 298 14.54 11.15 12.79
CA ASP A 298 13.94 12.49 12.75
C ASP A 298 12.46 12.43 12.32
N PHE A 299 12.14 11.60 11.32
CA PHE A 299 10.74 11.36 10.90
C PHE A 299 9.91 10.69 11.99
N VAL A 300 10.50 9.75 12.75
CA VAL A 300 9.84 9.13 13.91
C VAL A 300 9.55 10.14 15.00
N ASP A 301 10.51 11.00 15.34
CA ASP A 301 10.33 12.03 16.36
C ASP A 301 9.26 13.04 15.92
N PHE A 302 9.30 13.47 14.67
CA PHE A 302 8.26 14.34 14.10
C PHE A 302 6.88 13.69 14.14
N ALA A 303 6.76 12.41 13.78
CA ALA A 303 5.50 11.67 13.84
C ALA A 303 4.97 11.57 15.28
N ALA A 304 5.86 11.28 16.24
CA ALA A 304 5.51 11.19 17.66
C ALA A 304 4.99 12.52 18.22
N GLU A 305 5.69 13.62 17.95
CA GLU A 305 5.31 14.98 18.38
C GLU A 305 3.95 15.41 17.82
N ASN A 306 3.64 14.99 16.58
CA ASN A 306 2.43 15.38 15.86
C ASN A 306 1.28 14.35 15.96
N ASN A 307 1.48 13.26 16.71
CA ASN A 307 0.54 12.14 16.85
C ASN A 307 0.12 11.59 15.47
N TRP A 308 1.12 11.37 14.63
CA TRP A 308 1.01 10.59 13.40
C TRP A 308 1.42 9.16 13.73
N SER A 309 0.64 8.20 13.22
CA SER A 309 0.64 6.83 13.74
C SER A 309 1.85 6.03 13.28
N ALA A 310 2.42 6.38 12.13
CA ALA A 310 3.48 5.60 11.52
C ALA A 310 4.48 6.43 10.71
N VAL A 311 5.63 5.83 10.45
CA VAL A 311 6.61 6.25 9.44
C VAL A 311 6.73 5.14 8.40
N LEU A 312 6.66 5.51 7.12
CA LEU A 312 6.99 4.61 6.01
C LEU A 312 8.46 4.80 5.63
N VAL A 313 9.25 3.74 5.79
CA VAL A 313 10.60 3.65 5.26
C VAL A 313 10.50 3.01 3.87
N ASP A 314 10.64 3.84 2.85
CA ASP A 314 10.47 3.44 1.44
C ASP A 314 11.72 2.71 0.88
N GLU A 315 11.83 2.59 -0.44
CA GLU A 315 12.97 1.96 -1.11
C GLU A 315 14.32 2.51 -0.61
N GLY A 316 15.17 1.62 -0.07
CA GLY A 316 16.53 1.94 0.39
C GLY A 316 16.90 1.49 1.81
N TRP A 317 15.99 0.87 2.57
CA TRP A 317 16.25 0.41 3.94
C TRP A 317 17.21 -0.80 4.03
N SER A 318 17.85 -1.01 5.19
CA SER A 318 18.73 -2.16 5.47
C SER A 318 18.28 -2.95 6.71
N ALA A 319 18.36 -4.29 6.62
CA ALA A 319 18.10 -5.19 7.73
C ALA A 319 19.01 -4.97 8.94
N GLU A 320 20.17 -4.32 8.75
CA GLU A 320 21.17 -4.07 9.80
C GLU A 320 20.66 -3.09 10.88
N TRP A 321 19.87 -2.08 10.50
CA TRP A 321 19.44 -1.02 11.41
C TRP A 321 17.92 -0.94 11.61
N VAL A 322 17.12 -1.56 10.73
CA VAL A 322 15.65 -1.55 10.85
C VAL A 322 15.17 -2.04 12.23
N PRO A 323 15.70 -3.13 12.82
CA PRO A 323 15.28 -3.55 14.15
C PRO A 323 15.47 -2.47 15.23
N GLU A 324 16.56 -1.70 15.16
CA GLU A 324 16.81 -0.58 16.07
C GLU A 324 15.83 0.57 15.83
N LEU A 325 15.54 0.91 14.57
CA LEU A 325 14.55 1.94 14.23
C LEU A 325 13.16 1.56 14.75
N VAL A 326 12.76 0.29 14.60
CA VAL A 326 11.46 -0.20 15.11
C VAL A 326 11.39 -0.07 16.63
N ARG A 327 12.44 -0.47 17.35
CA ARG A 327 12.53 -0.29 18.81
C ARG A 327 12.45 1.18 19.21
N TYR A 328 13.16 2.07 18.51
CA TYR A 328 13.14 3.52 18.73
C TYR A 328 11.74 4.11 18.56
N ALA A 329 11.02 3.71 17.50
CA ALA A 329 9.69 4.19 17.16
C ALA A 329 8.60 3.68 18.10
N ARG A 330 8.63 2.38 18.46
CA ARG A 330 7.62 1.78 19.35
C ARG A 330 7.64 2.39 20.75
N ALA A 331 8.82 2.76 21.26
CA ALA A 331 8.96 3.48 22.52
C ALA A 331 8.27 4.87 22.52
N ARG A 332 8.03 5.43 21.32
CA ARG A 332 7.35 6.71 21.09
C ARG A 332 5.92 6.56 20.61
N GLY A 333 5.43 5.32 20.50
CA GLY A 333 4.08 5.03 20.01
C GLY A 333 3.91 5.22 18.50
N VAL A 334 5.01 5.16 17.74
CA VAL A 334 5.03 5.24 16.28
C VAL A 334 5.30 3.86 15.70
N GLU A 335 4.53 3.48 14.70
CA GLU A 335 4.67 2.22 13.96
C GLU A 335 5.63 2.41 12.76
N ILE A 336 6.40 1.38 12.41
CA ILE A 336 7.23 1.38 11.19
C ILE A 336 6.53 0.53 10.13
N LEU A 337 6.47 1.09 8.93
CA LEU A 337 6.04 0.42 7.70
C LEU A 337 7.25 0.30 6.77
N LEU A 338 7.38 -0.81 6.06
CA LEU A 338 8.49 -1.05 5.13
C LEU A 338 8.02 -1.27 3.70
N TRP A 339 8.72 -0.68 2.74
CA TRP A 339 8.49 -0.92 1.33
C TRP A 339 9.17 -2.20 0.81
N PHE A 340 8.54 -2.88 -0.14
CA PHE A 340 9.08 -4.01 -0.88
C PHE A 340 8.65 -3.95 -2.34
N HIS A 341 9.60 -4.17 -3.24
CA HIS A 341 9.27 -4.64 -4.58
C HIS A 341 8.63 -6.03 -4.48
N TRP A 342 7.52 -6.28 -5.17
CA TRP A 342 6.74 -7.51 -5.04
C TRP A 342 7.55 -8.79 -5.31
N THR A 343 8.60 -8.72 -6.14
CA THR A 343 9.47 -9.87 -6.46
C THR A 343 10.25 -10.39 -5.26
N ARG A 344 10.38 -9.62 -4.17
CA ARG A 344 10.93 -10.16 -2.89
C ARG A 344 9.98 -11.13 -2.21
N LEU A 345 8.76 -11.28 -2.71
CA LEU A 345 7.65 -12.05 -2.15
C LEU A 345 6.93 -12.86 -3.25
N ASP A 346 7.59 -13.16 -4.37
CA ASP A 346 6.98 -13.81 -5.54
C ASP A 346 6.59 -15.26 -5.24
N THR A 347 7.51 -16.01 -4.63
CA THR A 347 7.33 -17.42 -4.26
C THR A 347 6.85 -17.59 -2.82
N ALA A 348 6.35 -18.78 -2.50
CA ALA A 348 5.94 -19.12 -1.14
C ALA A 348 7.13 -19.11 -0.17
N GLU A 349 8.27 -19.64 -0.61
CA GLU A 349 9.51 -19.71 0.15
C GLU A 349 10.02 -18.30 0.51
N GLU A 350 10.01 -17.37 -0.44
CA GLU A 350 10.38 -15.97 -0.19
C GLU A 350 9.44 -15.30 0.81
N ARG A 351 8.12 -15.48 0.67
CA ARG A 351 7.14 -14.94 1.62
C ARG A 351 7.31 -15.50 3.03
N ASP A 352 7.56 -16.80 3.15
CA ASP A 352 7.73 -17.49 4.42
C ASP A 352 9.08 -17.23 5.10
N SER A 353 10.04 -16.69 4.36
CA SER A 353 11.30 -16.17 4.92
C SER A 353 11.15 -14.70 5.34
N VAL A 354 10.72 -13.84 4.42
CA VAL A 354 10.78 -12.38 4.58
C VAL A 354 9.72 -11.86 5.55
N LEU A 355 8.45 -12.27 5.40
CA LEU A 355 7.35 -11.68 6.19
C LEU A 355 7.46 -12.03 7.70
N PRO A 356 7.77 -13.26 8.11
CA PRO A 356 8.00 -13.58 9.52
C PRO A 356 9.19 -12.84 10.11
N LEU A 357 10.28 -12.67 9.33
CA LEU A 357 11.47 -11.94 9.77
C LEU A 357 11.12 -10.48 10.10
N VAL A 358 10.46 -9.77 9.18
CA VAL A 358 10.13 -8.35 9.42
C VAL A 358 9.08 -8.17 10.51
N LYS A 359 8.13 -9.12 10.62
CA LYS A 359 7.19 -9.15 11.74
C LYS A 359 7.92 -9.35 13.07
N SER A 360 8.95 -10.19 13.12
CA SER A 360 9.75 -10.44 14.33
C SER A 360 10.48 -9.19 14.82
N TRP A 361 10.86 -8.28 13.92
CA TRP A 361 11.42 -6.97 14.28
C TRP A 361 10.38 -6.02 14.89
N GLY A 362 9.09 -6.27 14.67
CA GLY A 362 7.97 -5.44 15.15
C GLY A 362 7.40 -4.48 14.10
N VAL A 363 7.73 -4.67 12.82
CA VAL A 363 7.10 -3.93 11.70
C VAL A 363 5.59 -4.16 11.72
N SER A 364 4.82 -3.08 11.52
CA SER A 364 3.35 -3.13 11.64
C SER A 364 2.65 -3.30 10.29
N GLY A 365 3.35 -3.06 9.20
CA GLY A 365 2.85 -3.37 7.87
C GLY A 365 3.84 -3.07 6.74
N VAL A 366 3.38 -3.34 5.53
CA VAL A 366 4.21 -3.37 4.32
C VAL A 366 3.58 -2.55 3.19
N LYS A 367 4.40 -1.84 2.43
CA LYS A 367 4.05 -1.26 1.13
C LYS A 367 4.61 -2.17 0.05
N LEU A 368 3.74 -2.81 -0.72
CA LEU A 368 4.11 -3.76 -1.78
C LEU A 368 3.90 -3.11 -3.13
N ASP A 369 4.91 -3.15 -3.98
CA ASP A 369 4.99 -2.27 -5.15
C ASP A 369 5.34 -3.01 -6.45
N PHE A 370 5.02 -2.39 -7.59
CA PHE A 370 5.35 -2.81 -8.96
C PHE A 370 4.71 -4.12 -9.44
N MET A 371 3.51 -4.45 -8.97
CA MET A 371 2.77 -5.64 -9.45
C MET A 371 2.39 -5.53 -10.94
N GLU A 372 2.04 -4.32 -11.38
CA GLU A 372 1.80 -3.85 -12.76
C GLU A 372 1.02 -4.83 -13.65
N SER A 373 0.03 -5.50 -13.07
CA SER A 373 -0.68 -6.58 -13.76
C SER A 373 -2.09 -6.75 -13.21
N ASP A 374 -3.02 -6.95 -14.15
CA ASP A 374 -4.41 -7.36 -13.90
C ASP A 374 -4.65 -8.82 -14.28
N THR A 375 -3.59 -9.61 -14.47
CA THR A 375 -3.73 -11.02 -14.86
C THR A 375 -4.28 -11.87 -13.72
N GLN A 376 -4.95 -12.97 -14.04
CA GLN A 376 -5.43 -13.94 -13.05
C GLN A 376 -4.28 -14.45 -12.15
N ALA A 377 -3.11 -14.71 -12.75
CA ALA A 377 -1.93 -15.12 -11.99
C ALA A 377 -1.51 -14.06 -10.95
N ARG A 378 -1.57 -12.77 -11.30
CA ARG A 378 -1.29 -11.70 -10.34
C ARG A 378 -2.34 -11.64 -9.23
N TYR A 379 -3.62 -11.82 -9.53
CA TYR A 379 -4.65 -11.88 -8.48
C TYR A 379 -4.50 -13.10 -7.56
N GLN A 380 -4.01 -14.24 -8.06
CA GLN A 380 -3.65 -15.38 -7.21
C GLN A 380 -2.50 -15.03 -6.26
N TRP A 381 -1.48 -14.31 -6.75
CA TRP A 381 -0.43 -13.77 -5.87
C TRP A 381 -0.99 -12.80 -4.82
N TYR A 382 -1.93 -11.90 -5.18
CA TYR A 382 -2.60 -11.03 -4.21
C TYR A 382 -3.32 -11.84 -3.13
N ASP A 383 -4.05 -12.89 -3.51
CA ASP A 383 -4.74 -13.76 -2.55
C ASP A 383 -3.77 -14.43 -1.57
N GLU A 384 -2.62 -14.91 -2.07
CA GLU A 384 -1.59 -15.58 -1.27
C GLU A 384 -0.89 -14.60 -0.30
N VAL A 385 -0.45 -13.44 -0.79
CA VAL A 385 0.24 -12.44 0.06
C VAL A 385 -0.71 -11.83 1.09
N LEU A 386 -1.98 -11.62 0.74
CA LEU A 386 -2.99 -11.09 1.67
C LEU A 386 -3.34 -12.09 2.77
N ALA A 387 -3.44 -13.38 2.44
CA ALA A 387 -3.61 -14.41 3.45
C ALA A 387 -2.42 -14.44 4.40
N ARG A 388 -1.18 -14.42 3.87
CA ARG A 388 0.02 -14.51 4.69
C ARG A 388 0.24 -13.29 5.58
N THR A 389 0.03 -12.09 5.05
CA THR A 389 0.12 -10.85 5.84
C THR A 389 -0.96 -10.77 6.92
N ALA A 390 -2.18 -11.28 6.66
CA ALA A 390 -3.22 -11.36 7.67
C ALA A 390 -2.87 -12.30 8.82
N GLU A 391 -2.30 -13.48 8.53
CA GLU A 391 -1.82 -14.43 9.56
C GLU A 391 -0.77 -13.83 10.48
N LEU A 392 0.10 -12.98 9.92
CA LEU A 392 1.18 -12.31 10.63
C LEU A 392 0.75 -10.97 11.23
N GLU A 393 -0.52 -10.57 11.09
CA GLU A 393 -1.03 -9.27 11.52
C GLU A 393 -0.16 -8.10 10.99
N LEU A 394 0.17 -8.13 9.70
CA LEU A 394 0.85 -7.07 8.97
C LEU A 394 -0.18 -6.34 8.11
N MET A 395 -0.34 -5.03 8.29
CA MET A 395 -1.21 -4.21 7.43
C MET A 395 -0.56 -3.97 6.06
N VAL A 396 -1.34 -3.67 5.03
CA VAL A 396 -0.86 -3.62 3.64
C VAL A 396 -1.23 -2.31 2.94
N ASN A 397 -0.26 -1.76 2.22
CA ASN A 397 -0.41 -0.76 1.17
C ASN A 397 0.06 -1.35 -0.16
N PHE A 398 -0.66 -1.11 -1.26
CA PHE A 398 -0.24 -1.55 -2.60
C PHE A 398 0.04 -0.35 -3.52
N HIS A 399 1.22 -0.31 -4.14
CA HIS A 399 1.64 0.64 -5.18
C HIS A 399 1.95 -0.11 -6.49
N GLY A 400 2.02 0.60 -7.62
CA GLY A 400 2.15 -0.03 -8.94
C GLY A 400 1.08 -1.12 -9.15
N SER A 401 -0.13 -0.86 -8.64
CA SER A 401 -1.16 -1.87 -8.39
C SER A 401 -2.39 -1.70 -9.26
N THR A 402 -3.27 -2.70 -9.24
CA THR A 402 -4.65 -2.54 -9.71
C THR A 402 -5.47 -1.67 -8.75
N ILE A 403 -6.70 -1.30 -9.15
CA ILE A 403 -7.65 -0.56 -8.31
C ILE A 403 -8.23 -1.45 -7.17
N PRO A 404 -8.92 -0.89 -6.16
CA PRO A 404 -9.27 -1.65 -4.96
C PRO A 404 -10.27 -2.80 -5.10
N HIS A 405 -11.18 -2.78 -6.08
CA HIS A 405 -12.19 -3.83 -6.33
C HIS A 405 -13.04 -4.30 -5.13
N GLY A 406 -13.08 -3.54 -4.03
CA GLY A 406 -13.72 -3.93 -2.77
C GLY A 406 -12.89 -4.88 -1.90
N LEU A 407 -11.61 -5.10 -2.22
CA LEU A 407 -10.71 -5.98 -1.48
C LEU A 407 -10.59 -5.60 0.00
N ALA A 408 -10.69 -4.32 0.36
CA ALA A 408 -10.67 -3.87 1.76
C ALA A 408 -11.86 -4.39 2.59
N ARG A 409 -12.95 -4.86 1.96
CA ARG A 409 -14.02 -5.56 2.68
C ARG A 409 -13.62 -7.01 3.00
N THR A 410 -13.06 -7.70 2.01
CA THR A 410 -12.61 -9.09 2.11
C THR A 410 -11.39 -9.21 3.03
N TRP A 411 -10.46 -8.27 2.90
CA TRP A 411 -9.16 -8.19 3.56
C TRP A 411 -9.02 -6.81 4.24
N PRO A 412 -9.60 -6.64 5.44
CA PRO A 412 -9.71 -5.33 6.11
C PRO A 412 -8.38 -4.73 6.54
N HIS A 413 -7.28 -5.48 6.43
CA HIS A 413 -5.92 -5.00 6.73
C HIS A 413 -5.26 -4.29 5.54
N ILE A 414 -5.90 -4.27 4.37
CA ILE A 414 -5.53 -3.36 3.27
C ILE A 414 -5.92 -1.95 3.67
N MET A 415 -4.93 -1.12 3.98
CA MET A 415 -5.13 0.24 4.46
C MET A 415 -5.31 1.24 3.33
N THR A 416 -4.64 1.01 2.20
CA THR A 416 -4.78 1.82 1.00
C THR A 416 -4.14 1.16 -0.21
N MET A 417 -4.42 1.70 -1.40
CA MET A 417 -3.81 1.30 -2.67
C MET A 417 -3.60 2.55 -3.51
N GLU A 418 -2.58 2.57 -4.36
CA GLU A 418 -2.26 3.67 -5.26
C GLU A 418 -3.23 3.71 -6.45
N ALA A 419 -2.90 3.03 -7.55
CA ALA A 419 -3.68 2.96 -8.79
C ALA A 419 -4.23 4.34 -9.21
N VAL A 420 -3.38 5.37 -9.10
CA VAL A 420 -3.68 6.77 -9.40
C VAL A 420 -2.39 7.46 -9.75
N ARG A 421 -2.43 8.40 -10.70
CA ARG A 421 -1.32 9.33 -10.89
C ARG A 421 -1.21 10.28 -9.68
N GLY A 422 -0.52 9.83 -8.64
CA GLY A 422 -0.39 10.48 -7.33
C GLY A 422 0.61 11.63 -7.32
N ALA A 423 0.88 12.19 -6.14
CA ALA A 423 1.74 13.36 -5.97
C ALA A 423 3.19 13.12 -6.44
N GLU A 424 3.67 11.88 -6.38
CA GLU A 424 4.97 11.43 -6.92
C GLU A 424 5.15 11.69 -8.43
N ASN A 425 4.04 11.74 -9.17
CA ASN A 425 4.03 12.06 -10.59
C ASN A 425 3.85 13.57 -10.88
N TYR A 426 3.89 14.39 -9.83
CA TYR A 426 3.69 15.85 -9.82
C TYR A 426 2.55 16.35 -10.73
N PRO A 427 1.32 15.84 -10.55
CA PRO A 427 0.18 16.20 -11.40
C PRO A 427 -0.19 17.68 -11.24
N LEU A 428 -0.65 18.28 -12.34
CA LEU A 428 -1.23 19.63 -12.30
C LEU A 428 -2.52 19.66 -11.47
N PRO A 429 -2.85 20.76 -10.77
CA PRO A 429 -4.04 20.86 -9.91
C PRO A 429 -5.36 20.56 -10.64
N VAL A 430 -5.41 20.82 -11.96
CA VAL A 430 -6.57 20.52 -12.83
C VAL A 430 -6.98 19.04 -12.79
N ASN A 431 -6.05 18.13 -12.48
CA ASN A 431 -6.29 16.68 -12.43
C ASN A 431 -6.81 16.20 -11.07
N ASN A 432 -6.87 17.07 -10.05
CA ASN A 432 -7.27 16.67 -8.70
C ASN A 432 -8.78 16.39 -8.58
N PRO A 433 -9.69 17.29 -9.00
CA PRO A 433 -11.11 17.12 -8.70
C PRO A 433 -11.73 15.82 -9.22
N VAL A 434 -11.29 15.34 -10.38
CA VAL A 434 -11.86 14.13 -11.02
C VAL A 434 -11.67 12.86 -10.18
N GLN A 435 -10.61 12.77 -9.36
CA GLN A 435 -10.33 11.55 -8.59
C GLN A 435 -11.37 11.30 -7.49
N ALA A 436 -11.96 12.37 -6.94
CA ALA A 436 -13.05 12.29 -5.96
C ALA A 436 -14.35 11.68 -6.52
N PHE A 437 -14.49 11.68 -7.85
CA PHE A 437 -15.66 11.16 -8.57
C PHE A 437 -15.34 9.92 -9.40
N THR A 438 -14.10 9.43 -9.33
CA THR A 438 -13.63 8.26 -10.07
C THR A 438 -12.84 7.34 -9.14
N ARG A 439 -11.50 7.43 -9.12
CA ARG A 439 -10.62 6.48 -8.44
C ARG A 439 -10.87 6.37 -6.92
N ASN A 440 -11.14 7.47 -6.22
CA ASN A 440 -11.42 7.42 -4.78
C ASN A 440 -12.88 7.04 -4.45
N VAL A 441 -13.75 6.95 -5.46
CA VAL A 441 -15.11 6.41 -5.26
C VAL A 441 -15.04 4.92 -4.95
N VAL A 442 -14.14 4.19 -5.61
CA VAL A 442 -14.07 2.72 -5.58
C VAL A 442 -13.19 2.15 -4.46
N GLY A 443 -12.66 3.00 -3.57
CA GLY A 443 -11.91 2.59 -2.38
C GLY A 443 -10.82 3.59 -2.00
N SER A 444 -10.13 3.31 -0.88
CA SER A 444 -9.01 4.11 -0.40
C SER A 444 -7.96 4.34 -1.50
N MET A 445 -7.38 5.54 -1.52
CA MET A 445 -6.47 6.00 -2.57
C MET A 445 -5.23 6.65 -1.95
N ASP A 446 -4.09 6.00 -2.11
CA ASP A 446 -2.82 6.50 -1.63
C ASP A 446 -2.24 7.53 -2.60
N TYR A 447 -2.90 8.68 -2.68
CA TYR A 447 -2.48 9.78 -3.55
C TYR A 447 -1.19 10.46 -3.09
N THR A 448 -0.80 10.24 -1.83
CA THR A 448 0.32 10.90 -1.14
C THR A 448 0.23 12.45 -1.15
N PRO A 449 -0.88 13.06 -0.69
CA PRO A 449 -1.12 14.50 -0.77
C PRO A 449 -0.23 15.35 0.16
N VAL A 450 -0.44 16.67 0.12
CA VAL A 450 0.19 17.67 1.00
C VAL A 450 1.64 17.93 0.60
N SER A 451 1.84 18.17 -0.69
CA SER A 451 3.12 18.62 -1.26
C SER A 451 3.28 20.12 -1.00
N LEU A 452 3.91 20.46 0.12
CA LEU A 452 4.16 21.85 0.47
C LEU A 452 5.39 22.33 -0.31
N ASP A 453 6.58 21.88 0.03
CA ASP A 453 7.81 22.31 -0.61
C ASP A 453 8.31 21.32 -1.68
N THR A 454 7.73 20.12 -1.77
CA THR A 454 8.01 19.18 -2.89
C THR A 454 7.11 19.42 -4.13
N GLY A 455 7.54 18.92 -5.28
CA GLY A 455 6.80 18.95 -6.54
C GLY A 455 6.67 20.31 -7.24
N LEU A 456 5.64 20.47 -8.08
CA LEU A 456 5.47 21.66 -8.93
C LEU A 456 5.02 22.92 -8.17
N GLN A 457 4.49 22.77 -6.95
CA GLN A 457 3.96 23.85 -6.11
C GLN A 457 2.95 24.79 -6.81
N GLN A 458 2.19 24.28 -7.77
CA GLN A 458 1.16 25.06 -8.49
C GLN A 458 -0.15 25.18 -7.71
N ALA A 459 -0.50 24.17 -6.92
CA ALA A 459 -1.62 24.23 -5.99
C ALA A 459 -1.27 25.14 -4.79
N SER A 460 -2.27 25.85 -4.28
CA SER A 460 -2.12 26.62 -3.04
C SER A 460 -1.92 25.70 -1.82
N VAL A 461 -1.42 26.25 -0.71
CA VAL A 461 -1.27 25.49 0.54
C VAL A 461 -2.63 24.97 1.02
N ALA A 462 -3.69 25.77 0.90
CA ALA A 462 -5.03 25.32 1.32
C ALA A 462 -5.62 24.25 0.41
N HIS A 463 -5.28 24.24 -0.88
CA HIS A 463 -5.65 23.16 -1.81
C HIS A 463 -4.99 21.85 -1.36
N GLU A 464 -3.67 21.86 -1.15
CA GLU A 464 -2.90 20.70 -0.70
C GLU A 464 -3.41 20.13 0.62
N VAL A 465 -3.67 21.00 1.60
CA VAL A 465 -4.21 20.60 2.92
C VAL A 465 -5.67 20.13 2.84
N ALA A 466 -6.41 20.47 1.79
CA ALA A 466 -7.76 19.97 1.56
C ALA A 466 -7.80 18.57 0.93
N LEU A 467 -6.76 18.16 0.20
CA LEU A 467 -6.71 16.86 -0.47
C LEU A 467 -6.94 15.67 0.48
N PRO A 468 -6.38 15.61 1.70
CA PRO A 468 -6.69 14.54 2.67
C PRO A 468 -8.15 14.46 3.15
N VAL A 469 -8.94 15.52 2.96
CA VAL A 469 -10.40 15.46 3.20
C VAL A 469 -11.12 15.02 1.93
N ILE A 470 -10.62 15.41 0.76
CA ILE A 470 -11.21 15.03 -0.53
C ILE A 470 -10.97 13.55 -0.80
N TYR A 471 -9.72 13.10 -0.71
CA TYR A 471 -9.27 11.74 -0.92
C TYR A 471 -9.22 10.99 0.39
N GLU A 472 -10.08 9.99 0.53
CA GLU A 472 -10.03 9.10 1.68
C GLU A 472 -8.96 8.03 1.48
N SER A 473 -8.20 7.79 2.54
CA SER A 473 -7.19 6.75 2.62
C SER A 473 -7.09 6.25 4.05
N GLY A 474 -7.12 4.93 4.28
CA GLY A 474 -6.99 4.35 5.63
C GLY A 474 -5.62 4.66 6.25
N TRP A 475 -4.56 4.56 5.43
CA TRP A 475 -3.28 5.20 5.70
C TRP A 475 -3.12 6.44 4.84
N GLN A 476 -3.04 7.59 5.50
CA GLN A 476 -2.82 8.86 4.80
C GLN A 476 -1.33 9.21 4.87
N HIS A 477 -0.58 8.86 3.82
CA HIS A 477 0.78 9.35 3.65
C HIS A 477 0.73 10.82 3.28
N PHE A 478 1.59 11.62 3.90
CA PHE A 478 1.80 13.01 3.51
C PHE A 478 3.18 13.16 2.86
N ALA A 479 3.22 13.94 1.77
CA ALA A 479 4.30 13.95 0.79
C ALA A 479 5.66 14.51 1.26
N ASP A 480 5.69 15.29 2.34
CA ASP A 480 6.76 16.24 2.59
C ASP A 480 7.59 15.95 3.84
N ASN A 481 8.71 16.65 3.98
CA ASN A 481 9.60 16.50 5.12
C ASN A 481 9.13 17.29 6.36
N PRO A 482 9.63 16.95 7.57
CA PRO A 482 9.30 17.64 8.81
C PRO A 482 9.49 19.16 8.76
N GLU A 483 10.51 19.64 8.05
CA GLU A 483 10.85 21.05 7.96
C GLU A 483 9.82 21.83 7.14
N ALA A 484 9.30 21.26 6.06
CA ALA A 484 8.21 21.85 5.28
C ALA A 484 6.97 22.04 6.17
N TYR A 485 6.54 21.03 6.91
CA TYR A 485 5.41 21.16 7.83
C TYR A 485 5.66 22.19 8.94
N THR A 486 6.87 22.25 9.47
CA THR A 486 7.24 23.21 10.52
C THR A 486 7.22 24.67 10.02
N ARG A 487 7.51 24.91 8.73
CA ARG A 487 7.34 26.22 8.09
C ARG A 487 5.88 26.63 7.94
N HIS A 488 4.94 25.68 8.01
CA HIS A 488 3.50 25.89 7.87
C HIS A 488 2.72 25.46 9.12
N PRO A 489 2.91 26.15 10.27
CA PRO A 489 2.34 25.72 11.56
C PRO A 489 0.80 25.66 11.60
N GLU A 490 0.07 26.51 10.89
CA GLU A 490 -1.40 26.44 10.84
C GLU A 490 -1.89 25.28 9.96
N ALA A 491 -1.20 24.98 8.86
CA ALA A 491 -1.43 23.77 8.07
C ALA A 491 -1.19 22.50 8.92
N LEU A 492 -0.02 22.39 9.56
CA LEU A 492 0.34 21.26 10.43
C LEU A 492 -0.66 21.10 11.58
N ARG A 493 -1.06 22.20 12.23
CA ARG A 493 -2.09 22.19 13.27
C ARG A 493 -3.40 21.58 12.78
N TYR A 494 -3.83 21.87 11.55
CA TYR A 494 -5.03 21.27 10.97
C TYR A 494 -4.83 19.77 10.67
N LEU A 495 -3.71 19.39 10.04
CA LEU A 495 -3.40 17.99 9.70
C LEU A 495 -3.37 17.10 10.94
N ASN A 496 -2.86 17.60 12.07
CA ASN A 496 -2.85 16.86 13.34
C ASN A 496 -4.25 16.54 13.89
N GLN A 497 -5.27 17.30 13.49
CA GLN A 497 -6.66 17.06 13.89
C GLN A 497 -7.40 16.08 12.98
N LEU A 498 -6.85 15.78 11.81
CA LEU A 498 -7.51 15.04 10.75
C LEU A 498 -7.61 13.53 11.09
N PRO A 499 -8.82 12.95 11.05
CA PRO A 499 -9.04 11.50 10.99
C PRO A 499 -8.68 10.95 9.60
N THR A 500 -8.35 9.66 9.52
CA THR A 500 -8.18 8.96 8.23
C THR A 500 -9.35 8.04 7.89
N VAL A 501 -10.26 7.83 8.86
CA VAL A 501 -11.49 7.06 8.69
C VAL A 501 -12.70 7.86 9.13
N TRP A 502 -13.84 7.57 8.50
CA TRP A 502 -15.00 8.46 8.56
C TRP A 502 -16.27 7.69 8.91
N ASP A 503 -17.09 8.28 9.78
CA ASP A 503 -18.43 7.74 10.06
C ASP A 503 -19.40 8.06 8.92
N GLU A 504 -19.17 9.18 8.23
CA GLU A 504 -20.06 9.70 7.21
C GLU A 504 -19.30 10.61 6.25
N THR A 505 -19.64 10.55 4.97
CA THR A 505 -19.12 11.43 3.92
C THR A 505 -20.31 12.05 3.20
N ARG A 506 -20.22 13.34 2.90
CA ARG A 506 -21.21 14.14 2.21
C ARG A 506 -20.58 14.96 1.10
N PHE A 507 -21.12 14.82 -0.10
CA PHE A 507 -20.83 15.75 -1.18
C PHE A 507 -21.59 17.05 -0.95
N VAL A 508 -20.89 18.18 -1.08
CA VAL A 508 -21.47 19.50 -0.80
C VAL A 508 -21.66 20.31 -2.08
N ALA A 509 -20.61 20.40 -2.90
CA ALA A 509 -20.63 21.11 -4.18
C ALA A 509 -19.41 20.72 -5.04
N GLY A 510 -19.48 20.91 -6.35
CA GLY A 510 -18.35 20.66 -7.24
C GLY A 510 -18.72 20.10 -8.61
N HIS A 511 -17.70 19.91 -9.43
CA HIS A 511 -17.76 19.27 -10.73
C HIS A 511 -16.39 18.65 -11.07
N PRO A 512 -16.34 17.46 -11.73
CA PRO A 512 -15.09 16.73 -11.96
C PRO A 512 -13.99 17.51 -12.69
N SER A 513 -14.35 18.51 -13.50
CA SER A 513 -13.39 19.32 -14.27
C SER A 513 -12.93 20.63 -13.59
N SER A 514 -13.50 21.04 -12.46
CA SER A 514 -13.26 22.40 -11.94
C SER A 514 -13.08 22.53 -10.43
N GLY A 515 -13.50 21.56 -9.64
CA GLY A 515 -13.34 21.62 -8.18
C GLY A 515 -14.32 20.74 -7.43
N THR A 516 -14.11 20.54 -6.15
CA THR A 516 -15.00 19.75 -5.29
C THR A 516 -14.91 20.21 -3.84
N THR A 517 -16.03 20.10 -3.13
CA THR A 517 -16.15 20.31 -1.69
C THR A 517 -16.81 19.07 -1.08
N LEU A 518 -16.07 18.40 -0.20
CA LEU A 518 -16.57 17.27 0.58
C LEU A 518 -16.57 17.61 2.07
N ALA A 519 -17.58 17.12 2.78
CA ALA A 519 -17.66 17.16 4.23
C ALA A 519 -17.65 15.73 4.78
N ARG A 520 -16.80 15.44 5.77
CA ARG A 520 -16.69 14.13 6.39
C ARG A 520 -16.82 14.24 7.91
N ARG A 521 -17.54 13.30 8.52
CA ARG A 521 -17.80 13.26 9.97
C ARG A 521 -16.94 12.20 10.64
N SER A 522 -16.37 12.56 11.78
CA SER A 522 -15.72 11.63 12.71
C SER A 522 -16.15 11.98 14.14
N GLY A 523 -16.91 11.08 14.76
CA GLY A 523 -17.62 11.33 16.00
C GLY A 523 -18.55 12.53 15.88
N GLU A 524 -18.35 13.53 16.74
CA GLU A 524 -19.14 14.77 16.76
C GLU A 524 -18.56 15.92 15.90
N ARG A 525 -17.42 15.72 15.24
CA ARG A 525 -16.75 16.75 14.43
C ARG A 525 -16.97 16.49 12.94
N TRP A 526 -17.15 17.57 12.20
CA TRP A 526 -17.16 17.58 10.73
C TRP A 526 -15.89 18.23 10.21
N PHE A 527 -15.35 17.69 9.12
CA PHE A 527 -14.17 18.19 8.42
C PHE A 527 -14.58 18.47 6.98
N LEU A 528 -14.28 19.67 6.50
CA LEU A 528 -14.58 20.11 5.14
C LEU A 528 -13.26 20.36 4.43
N GLY A 529 -13.16 19.88 3.19
CA GLY A 529 -12.12 20.25 2.25
C GLY A 529 -12.77 20.77 0.99
N ALA A 530 -12.23 21.85 0.45
CA ALA A 530 -12.63 22.40 -0.83
C ALA A 530 -11.39 22.64 -1.69
N ILE A 531 -11.40 22.11 -2.91
CA ILE A 531 -10.37 22.36 -3.91
C ILE A 531 -10.99 22.95 -5.16
N THR A 532 -10.25 23.84 -5.82
CA THR A 532 -10.64 24.50 -7.06
C THR A 532 -9.49 24.51 -8.03
N THR A 533 -9.83 24.57 -9.32
CA THR A 533 -8.86 24.68 -10.42
C THR A 533 -9.22 25.88 -11.30
N GLY A 534 -8.23 26.47 -11.95
CA GLY A 534 -8.38 27.71 -12.71
C GLY A 534 -8.44 28.95 -11.84
N ASP A 535 -9.03 30.02 -12.36
CA ASP A 535 -8.90 31.37 -11.80
C ASP A 535 -9.50 31.53 -10.39
N ALA A 536 -8.97 32.52 -9.67
CA ALA A 536 -9.43 32.90 -8.34
C ALA A 536 -10.94 33.23 -8.33
N ARG A 537 -11.62 32.82 -7.27
CA ARG A 537 -13.08 32.97 -7.15
C ARG A 537 -13.53 32.90 -5.69
N THR A 538 -14.78 33.28 -5.47
CA THR A 538 -15.45 33.10 -4.17
C THR A 538 -16.28 31.82 -4.19
N LEU A 539 -16.04 30.93 -3.23
CA LEU A 539 -16.84 29.73 -3.02
C LEU A 539 -17.97 30.00 -2.04
N THR A 540 -19.17 29.51 -2.37
CA THR A 540 -20.33 29.49 -1.46
C THR A 540 -20.71 28.04 -1.15
N THR A 541 -20.54 27.64 0.11
CA THR A 541 -20.69 26.25 0.56
C THR A 541 -21.88 26.12 1.51
N PRO A 542 -22.99 25.46 1.11
CA PRO A 542 -24.13 25.24 2.00
C PRO A 542 -23.75 24.32 3.18
N LEU A 543 -24.31 24.58 4.36
CA LEU A 543 -23.97 23.85 5.60
C LEU A 543 -25.04 22.84 6.04
N THR A 544 -25.90 22.41 5.11
CA THR A 544 -27.06 21.55 5.41
C THR A 544 -26.70 20.22 6.07
N PHE A 545 -25.48 19.70 5.82
CA PHE A 545 -24.96 18.46 6.42
C PHE A 545 -24.70 18.56 7.93
N LEU A 546 -24.55 19.75 8.51
CA LEU A 546 -24.27 19.91 9.95
C LEU A 546 -25.44 19.48 10.84
N GLY A 547 -26.66 19.41 10.30
CA GLY A 547 -27.86 19.12 11.08
C GLY A 547 -28.19 20.20 12.13
N ALA A 548 -29.23 19.94 12.92
CA ALA A 548 -29.79 20.94 13.84
C ALA A 548 -28.78 21.41 14.91
N GLY A 549 -28.84 22.69 15.28
CA GLY A 549 -28.04 23.31 16.34
C GLY A 549 -27.05 24.36 15.84
N ARG A 550 -26.26 24.92 16.77
CA ARG A 550 -25.20 25.89 16.48
C ARG A 550 -23.84 25.20 16.45
N TRP A 551 -23.03 25.59 15.48
CA TRP A 551 -21.73 24.99 15.18
C TRP A 551 -20.67 26.09 15.18
N LEU A 552 -19.56 25.86 15.90
CA LEU A 552 -18.33 26.61 15.69
C LEU A 552 -17.62 25.99 14.49
N ILE A 553 -17.25 26.80 13.52
CA ILE A 553 -16.56 26.39 12.30
C ILE A 553 -15.27 27.19 12.22
N GLU A 554 -14.14 26.47 12.23
CA GLU A 554 -12.81 27.04 12.03
C GLU A 554 -12.34 26.78 10.61
N ILE A 555 -12.28 27.85 9.83
CA ILE A 555 -11.88 27.87 8.43
C ILE A 555 -10.40 28.23 8.36
N ARG A 556 -9.59 27.40 7.68
CA ARG A 556 -8.26 27.76 7.23
C ARG A 556 -8.30 27.96 5.72
N ARG A 557 -7.85 29.13 5.28
CA ARG A 557 -7.81 29.53 3.86
C ARG A 557 -6.43 30.10 3.53
N ASP A 558 -6.13 30.19 2.25
CA ASP A 558 -4.88 30.80 1.78
C ASP A 558 -4.73 32.25 2.27
N ALA A 559 -3.50 32.60 2.63
CA ALA A 559 -3.11 33.99 2.83
C ALA A 559 -2.96 34.73 1.48
N PRO A 560 -3.00 36.07 1.46
CA PRO A 560 -2.82 36.84 0.23
C PRO A 560 -1.44 36.64 -0.43
N ALA A 561 -0.40 36.41 0.36
CA ALA A 561 0.92 36.09 -0.17
C ALA A 561 0.92 34.67 -0.74
N PRO A 562 1.36 34.47 -2.00
CA PRO A 562 1.41 33.14 -2.61
C PRO A 562 2.16 32.16 -1.73
N ARG A 563 1.60 30.96 -1.56
CA ARG A 563 2.25 29.85 -0.85
C ARG A 563 2.64 30.14 0.61
N ALA A 564 2.19 31.25 1.20
CA ALA A 564 2.31 31.47 2.64
C ALA A 564 1.40 30.50 3.42
N ASP A 565 1.67 30.35 4.71
CA ASP A 565 0.83 29.53 5.59
C ASP A 565 -0.62 30.06 5.69
N LEU A 566 -1.49 29.21 6.22
CA LEU A 566 -2.93 29.42 6.22
C LEU A 566 -3.39 30.46 7.25
N ILE A 567 -4.44 31.19 6.90
CA ILE A 567 -5.14 32.08 7.82
C ILE A 567 -6.33 31.34 8.43
N ARG A 568 -6.32 31.22 9.76
CA ARG A 568 -7.41 30.64 10.53
C ARG A 568 -8.43 31.69 10.97
N THR A 569 -9.71 31.41 10.76
CA THR A 569 -10.84 32.24 11.23
C THR A 569 -11.96 31.36 11.81
N GLY A 570 -12.72 31.89 12.77
CA GLY A 570 -13.79 31.15 13.44
C GLY A 570 -15.15 31.84 13.27
N VAL A 571 -16.19 31.06 12.95
CA VAL A 571 -17.58 31.57 12.84
C VAL A 571 -18.55 30.63 13.54
N ILE A 572 -19.66 31.16 14.05
CA ILE A 572 -20.77 30.33 14.53
C ILE A 572 -21.90 30.34 13.49
N ARG A 573 -22.32 29.15 13.06
CA ARG A 573 -23.35 28.94 12.04
C ARG A 573 -24.31 27.81 12.42
N THR A 574 -25.36 27.67 11.63
CA THR A 574 -26.36 26.61 11.67
C THR A 574 -26.45 25.93 10.31
N ALA A 575 -27.17 24.82 10.22
CA ALA A 575 -27.37 24.12 8.95
C ALA A 575 -28.17 24.92 7.89
N ALA A 576 -28.80 26.03 8.28
CA ALA A 576 -29.50 26.93 7.35
C ALA A 576 -28.57 27.96 6.68
N ASP A 577 -27.32 28.09 7.15
CA ASP A 577 -26.37 29.05 6.64
C ASP A 577 -25.50 28.47 5.51
N ALA A 578 -24.69 29.34 4.90
CA ALA A 578 -23.61 28.97 3.99
C ALA A 578 -22.28 29.62 4.42
N LEU A 579 -21.16 29.02 4.03
CA LEU A 579 -19.82 29.64 4.12
C LEU A 579 -19.46 30.31 2.82
N THR A 580 -18.89 31.50 2.92
CA THR A 580 -18.34 32.25 1.77
C THR A 580 -16.85 32.41 1.99
N VAL A 581 -16.04 31.88 1.07
CA VAL A 581 -14.57 31.88 1.19
C VAL A 581 -13.96 32.26 -0.15
N ASP A 582 -13.14 33.30 -0.17
CA ASP A 582 -12.33 33.65 -1.33
C ASP A 582 -11.15 32.69 -1.43
N VAL A 583 -10.96 32.10 -2.62
CA VAL A 583 -9.86 31.20 -2.93
C VAL A 583 -9.03 31.76 -4.08
N PRO A 584 -7.69 31.66 -4.02
CA PRO A 584 -6.83 32.07 -5.12
C PRO A 584 -6.97 31.12 -6.32
N ARG A 585 -6.24 31.42 -7.40
CA ARG A 585 -6.09 30.51 -8.52
C ARG A 585 -5.59 29.15 -8.04
N ASP A 586 -6.20 28.09 -8.55
CA ASP A 586 -5.87 26.70 -8.21
C ASP A 586 -5.89 26.44 -6.67
N GLY A 587 -6.71 27.21 -5.95
CA GLY A 587 -6.72 27.25 -4.50
C GLY A 587 -7.78 26.39 -3.83
N GLY A 588 -7.99 26.62 -2.53
CA GLY A 588 -8.95 25.87 -1.74
C GLY A 588 -9.18 26.44 -0.34
N PHE A 589 -9.88 25.67 0.49
CA PHE A 589 -9.94 25.90 1.93
C PHE A 589 -10.23 24.60 2.66
N VAL A 590 -9.89 24.57 3.95
CA VAL A 590 -10.32 23.51 4.86
C VAL A 590 -11.08 24.09 6.04
N ALA A 591 -11.99 23.32 6.61
CA ALA A 591 -12.64 23.71 7.85
C ALA A 591 -12.87 22.51 8.78
N VAL A 592 -12.87 22.77 10.08
CA VAL A 592 -13.36 21.83 11.08
C VAL A 592 -14.54 22.46 11.80
N ALA A 593 -15.62 21.71 11.97
CA ALA A 593 -16.82 22.14 12.64
C ALA A 593 -17.13 21.24 13.83
N CYS A 594 -17.50 21.85 14.94
CA CYS A 594 -17.86 21.20 16.19
C CYS A 594 -19.02 21.93 16.85
N ARG A 595 -19.70 21.27 17.80
CA ARG A 595 -20.80 21.91 18.54
C ARG A 595 -20.33 23.18 19.24
N ALA A 596 -21.00 24.29 18.96
CA ALA A 596 -20.77 25.55 19.67
C ALA A 596 -21.29 25.42 21.10
N ARG A 597 -20.46 25.78 22.08
CA ARG A 597 -20.80 25.78 23.51
C ARG A 597 -20.23 27.05 24.15
N PRO A 598 -20.86 27.62 25.20
CA PRO A 598 -20.28 28.74 25.94
C PRO A 598 -18.84 28.45 26.36
N GLY A 599 -17.92 29.38 26.09
CA GLY A 599 -16.49 29.25 26.41
C GLY A 599 -15.65 28.41 25.43
N ARG A 600 -16.27 27.71 24.47
CA ARG A 600 -15.50 26.98 23.43
C ARG A 600 -15.01 27.95 22.36
N THR A 601 -13.69 28.05 22.21
CA THR A 601 -13.02 28.90 21.21
C THR A 601 -12.32 28.10 20.11
N THR A 602 -12.19 26.78 20.28
CA THR A 602 -11.61 25.90 19.26
C THR A 602 -12.33 24.55 19.14
N CYS A 603 -12.34 24.00 17.94
CA CYS A 603 -12.72 22.62 17.63
C CYS A 603 -11.57 21.62 17.70
N ASP A 604 -10.33 22.12 17.83
CA ASP A 604 -9.15 21.28 17.96
C ASP A 604 -9.18 20.55 19.31
N HIS A 605 -8.79 19.28 19.29
CA HIS A 605 -8.58 18.47 20.48
C HIS A 605 -7.08 18.49 20.82
N PRO A 606 -6.71 18.43 22.11
CA PRO A 606 -5.31 18.22 22.49
C PRO A 606 -4.77 16.96 21.83
N LEU A 607 -3.54 17.04 21.31
CA LEU A 607 -2.88 15.87 20.73
C LEU A 607 -2.51 14.92 21.86
N PRO A 608 -2.89 13.62 21.78
CA PRO A 608 -2.30 12.61 22.62
C PRO A 608 -0.77 12.62 22.44
N GLN A 609 -0.06 12.36 23.52
CA GLN A 609 1.40 12.21 23.51
C GLN A 609 1.71 10.94 24.27
N ALA A 610 2.54 10.08 23.69
CA ALA A 610 3.03 8.92 24.40
C ALA A 610 3.76 9.37 25.69
N PRO A 611 3.64 8.62 26.80
CA PRO A 611 4.48 8.80 27.96
C PRO A 611 5.95 8.61 27.59
N THR A 612 6.82 9.43 28.15
CA THR A 612 8.25 9.14 28.12
C THR A 612 8.51 7.96 29.06
N SER A 613 9.36 7.04 28.62
CA SER A 613 9.69 5.85 29.39
C SER A 613 11.13 5.43 29.15
N THR A 614 11.70 4.74 30.12
CA THR A 614 13.05 4.16 30.04
C THR A 614 12.99 2.69 30.38
N LEU A 615 13.87 1.94 29.74
CA LEU A 615 14.10 0.54 30.04
C LEU A 615 15.61 0.33 30.16
N GLU A 616 16.10 0.18 31.38
CA GLU A 616 17.51 -0.07 31.62
C GLU A 616 17.73 -1.57 31.73
N VAL A 617 18.72 -2.11 30.99
CA VAL A 617 19.05 -3.53 30.99
C VAL A 617 20.43 -3.78 31.59
N THR A 618 20.61 -4.93 32.24
CA THR A 618 21.87 -5.38 32.83
C THR A 618 22.07 -6.86 32.51
N PRO A 619 23.25 -7.30 32.06
CA PRO A 619 24.47 -6.52 31.79
C PRO A 619 24.28 -5.45 30.69
N GLY A 620 24.82 -4.26 30.90
CA GLY A 620 24.80 -3.17 29.91
C GLY A 620 25.95 -3.24 28.89
N SER A 621 26.85 -4.20 29.07
CA SER A 621 27.95 -4.53 28.15
C SER A 621 27.77 -5.94 27.63
N GLU A 622 28.50 -6.28 26.57
CA GLU A 622 28.63 -7.65 26.07
C GLU A 622 28.93 -8.63 27.22
N VAL A 623 28.26 -9.78 27.22
CA VAL A 623 28.47 -10.87 28.20
C VAL A 623 28.79 -12.18 27.49
N ASP A 624 29.89 -12.83 27.89
CA ASP A 624 30.24 -14.18 27.43
C ASP A 624 29.27 -15.20 28.04
N THR A 625 28.65 -15.99 27.18
CA THR A 625 27.58 -16.94 27.52
C THR A 625 27.81 -18.29 26.85
N PRO A 626 28.78 -19.09 27.32
CA PRO A 626 29.08 -20.41 26.73
C PRO A 626 27.84 -21.31 26.68
N PRO A 627 27.74 -22.21 25.69
CA PRO A 627 26.68 -23.22 25.68
C PRO A 627 26.60 -23.99 27.01
N GLY A 628 25.39 -24.14 27.54
CA GLY A 628 25.14 -24.76 28.85
C GLY A 628 25.32 -23.85 30.07
N SER A 629 25.76 -22.60 29.88
CA SER A 629 25.87 -21.63 30.98
C SER A 629 24.51 -21.05 31.40
N THR A 630 24.53 -20.27 32.47
CA THR A 630 23.38 -19.46 32.90
C THR A 630 23.84 -18.02 33.12
N VAL A 631 23.10 -17.07 32.54
CA VAL A 631 23.34 -15.63 32.69
C VAL A 631 22.14 -14.99 33.37
N ALA A 632 22.38 -14.14 34.37
CA ALA A 632 21.34 -13.33 34.98
C ALA A 632 21.16 -12.03 34.19
N ILE A 633 19.99 -11.84 33.61
CA ILE A 633 19.61 -10.59 32.93
C ILE A 633 18.57 -9.85 33.76
N THR A 634 18.73 -8.54 33.90
CA THR A 634 17.82 -7.68 34.66
C THR A 634 17.33 -6.55 33.77
N ALA A 635 16.05 -6.19 33.90
CA ALA A 635 15.49 -4.98 33.31
C ALA A 635 14.79 -4.15 34.38
N THR A 636 14.93 -2.82 34.29
CA THR A 636 14.21 -1.85 35.11
C THR A 636 13.45 -0.87 34.21
N PHE A 637 12.12 -0.92 34.28
CA PHE A 637 11.24 -0.04 33.53
C PHE A 637 10.78 1.14 34.40
N THR A 638 10.79 2.35 33.84
CA THR A 638 10.16 3.54 34.43
C THR A 638 9.40 4.34 33.37
N THR A 639 8.43 5.14 33.79
CA THR A 639 7.69 6.05 32.91
C THR A 639 7.28 7.33 33.65
N ASP A 640 7.16 8.44 32.91
CA ASP A 640 6.81 9.77 33.44
C ASP A 640 5.31 9.94 33.79
N ARG A 641 4.47 8.96 33.46
CA ARG A 641 3.02 8.98 33.73
C ARG A 641 2.55 7.66 34.33
N ASP A 642 1.36 7.67 34.94
CA ASP A 642 0.74 6.43 35.43
C ASP A 642 0.56 5.43 34.28
N ALA A 643 1.01 4.19 34.51
CA ALA A 643 0.87 3.08 33.59
C ALA A 643 -0.04 2.00 34.16
N ARG A 644 -0.73 1.27 33.27
CA ARG A 644 -1.62 0.16 33.60
C ARG A 644 -1.21 -1.07 32.82
N HIS A 645 -1.54 -2.24 33.38
CA HIS A 645 -1.25 -3.54 32.76
C HIS A 645 0.21 -3.67 32.33
N VAL A 646 1.13 -3.14 33.14
CA VAL A 646 2.57 -3.17 32.87
C VAL A 646 3.04 -4.61 32.97
N ARG A 647 3.65 -5.12 31.90
CA ARG A 647 4.26 -6.44 31.83
C ARG A 647 5.68 -6.29 31.29
N LEU A 648 6.64 -6.79 32.05
CA LEU A 648 8.06 -6.77 31.75
C LEU A 648 8.54 -8.22 31.56
N SER A 649 9.16 -8.53 30.41
CA SER A 649 9.63 -9.87 30.09
C SER A 649 10.75 -9.89 29.05
N PRO A 650 11.66 -10.88 29.10
CA PRO A 650 12.57 -11.17 28.02
C PRO A 650 11.90 -11.95 26.89
N THR A 651 12.39 -11.75 25.66
CA THR A 651 12.17 -12.63 24.51
C THR A 651 13.46 -13.44 24.33
N LEU A 652 13.38 -14.76 24.47
CA LEU A 652 14.58 -15.59 24.47
C LEU A 652 14.90 -16.11 23.05
N PRO A 653 16.18 -16.14 22.65
CA PRO A 653 16.61 -16.78 21.41
C PRO A 653 16.26 -18.27 21.39
N GLU A 654 16.25 -18.86 20.19
CA GLU A 654 15.99 -20.29 20.04
C GLU A 654 17.00 -21.13 20.84
N GLY A 655 16.49 -22.13 21.57
CA GLY A 655 17.29 -22.99 22.44
C GLY A 655 17.65 -22.39 23.81
N TRP A 656 17.32 -21.13 24.07
CA TRP A 656 17.52 -20.49 25.39
C TRP A 656 16.24 -20.63 26.23
N THR A 657 16.39 -20.79 27.55
CA THR A 657 15.25 -21.00 28.45
C THR A 657 15.40 -20.25 29.77
N THR A 658 14.28 -19.92 30.42
CA THR A 658 14.27 -19.43 31.80
C THR A 658 13.06 -19.99 32.53
N ALA A 659 13.21 -20.29 33.82
CA ALA A 659 12.11 -20.66 34.70
C ALA A 659 11.45 -19.44 35.37
N ASP A 660 12.10 -18.27 35.28
CA ASP A 660 11.63 -17.05 35.92
C ASP A 660 10.47 -16.44 35.11
N PRO A 661 9.32 -16.15 35.74
CA PRO A 661 8.16 -15.64 35.01
C PRO A 661 8.32 -14.14 34.66
N PRO A 662 7.52 -13.64 33.70
CA PRO A 662 7.35 -12.21 33.48
C PRO A 662 6.94 -11.46 34.76
N VAL A 663 7.45 -10.24 34.94
CA VAL A 663 7.05 -9.37 36.05
C VAL A 663 5.87 -8.51 35.58
N SER A 664 4.80 -8.43 36.36
CA SER A 664 3.62 -7.63 35.99
C SER A 664 3.07 -6.77 37.12
N ARG A 665 2.47 -5.63 36.78
CA ARG A 665 1.75 -4.72 37.67
C ARG A 665 0.49 -4.20 36.99
N ALA A 666 -0.65 -4.33 37.67
CA ALA A 666 -1.91 -3.78 37.16
C ALA A 666 -1.89 -2.25 37.07
N HIS A 667 -1.18 -1.59 37.99
CA HIS A 667 -0.99 -0.16 38.04
C HIS A 667 0.43 0.16 38.53
N LEU A 668 1.11 1.06 37.83
CA LEU A 668 2.44 1.57 38.17
C LEU A 668 2.37 3.11 38.19
N PRO A 669 2.52 3.76 39.36
CA PRO A 669 2.52 5.22 39.44
C PRO A 669 3.70 5.83 38.68
N ALA A 670 3.50 7.04 38.15
CA ALA A 670 4.55 7.82 37.51
C ALA A 670 5.87 7.84 38.32
N GLY A 671 7.00 7.65 37.64
CA GLY A 671 8.35 7.64 38.21
C GLY A 671 8.70 6.44 39.10
N THR A 672 7.78 5.48 39.31
CA THR A 672 8.05 4.29 40.13
C THR A 672 8.70 3.21 39.26
N PRO A 673 9.87 2.66 39.64
CA PRO A 673 10.51 1.60 38.86
C PRO A 673 9.81 0.24 39.03
N LEU A 674 9.81 -0.53 37.94
CA LEU A 674 9.47 -1.95 37.94
C LEU A 674 10.68 -2.75 37.45
N THR A 675 11.26 -3.56 38.34
CA THR A 675 12.44 -4.38 38.04
C THR A 675 12.08 -5.86 37.95
N GLY A 676 12.67 -6.56 36.99
CA GLY A 676 12.67 -8.02 36.91
C GLY A 676 14.05 -8.56 36.60
N THR A 677 14.35 -9.75 37.11
CA THR A 677 15.60 -10.48 36.88
C THR A 677 15.27 -11.90 36.47
N TRP A 678 15.90 -12.38 35.39
CA TRP A 678 15.73 -13.70 34.83
C TRP A 678 17.08 -14.40 34.73
N ASN A 679 17.15 -15.62 35.26
CA ASN A 679 18.27 -16.53 35.06
C ASN A 679 18.02 -17.30 33.77
N VAL A 680 18.76 -16.95 32.73
CA VAL A 680 18.58 -17.50 31.39
C VAL A 680 19.64 -18.56 31.14
N HIS A 681 19.19 -19.77 30.84
CA HIS A 681 20.03 -20.90 30.49
C HIS A 681 20.25 -20.95 28.98
N VAL A 682 21.51 -20.99 28.57
CA VAL A 682 21.94 -21.14 27.17
C VAL A 682 21.93 -22.62 26.82
N GLY A 683 21.19 -23.00 25.78
CA GLY A 683 21.14 -24.38 25.33
C GLY A 683 22.50 -24.91 24.89
N GLN A 684 22.72 -26.21 25.06
CA GLN A 684 23.96 -26.87 24.60
C GLN A 684 24.13 -26.83 23.08
N SER A 685 23.03 -26.74 22.33
CA SER A 685 22.99 -26.69 20.88
C SER A 685 22.75 -25.28 20.32
N SER A 686 22.93 -24.23 21.13
CA SER A 686 22.77 -22.85 20.68
C SER A 686 23.83 -22.50 19.64
N SER A 687 23.44 -21.73 18.62
CA SER A 687 24.36 -21.19 17.62
C SER A 687 25.40 -20.28 18.28
N THR A 688 26.62 -20.34 17.77
CA THR A 688 27.74 -19.52 18.24
C THR A 688 27.72 -18.14 17.58
N GLY A 689 28.26 -17.14 18.25
CA GLY A 689 28.32 -15.76 17.76
C GLY A 689 27.59 -14.78 18.67
N TYR A 690 27.36 -13.58 18.16
CA TYR A 690 26.62 -12.55 18.86
C TYR A 690 25.11 -12.81 18.80
N VAL A 691 24.46 -12.72 19.96
CA VAL A 691 23.03 -12.88 20.11
C VAL A 691 22.49 -11.78 21.01
N ASP A 692 21.55 -10.99 20.51
CA ASP A 692 20.82 -10.05 21.34
C ASP A 692 19.68 -10.78 22.06
N VAL A 693 19.53 -10.53 23.36
CA VAL A 693 18.43 -11.02 24.19
C VAL A 693 17.51 -9.84 24.52
N PRO A 694 16.40 -9.64 23.78
CA PRO A 694 15.49 -8.53 24.02
C PRO A 694 14.78 -8.63 25.37
N LEU A 695 14.62 -7.51 26.05
CA LEU A 695 13.75 -7.32 27.20
C LEU A 695 12.75 -6.23 26.85
N ALA A 696 11.46 -6.50 27.07
CA ALA A 696 10.40 -5.58 26.70
C ALA A 696 9.45 -5.28 27.86
N ALA A 697 9.05 -4.02 27.95
CA ALA A 697 7.96 -3.54 28.78
C ALA A 697 6.76 -3.17 27.90
N THR A 698 5.63 -3.85 28.11
CA THR A 698 4.35 -3.49 27.48
C THR A 698 3.42 -2.88 28.51
N PHE A 699 2.73 -1.79 28.18
CA PHE A 699 1.82 -1.10 29.10
C PHE A 699 0.77 -0.27 28.38
N THR A 700 -0.28 0.13 29.10
CA THR A 700 -1.23 1.15 28.62
C THR A 700 -1.13 2.40 29.49
N ALA A 701 -1.46 3.57 28.92
CA ALA A 701 -1.39 4.84 29.61
C ALA A 701 -2.71 5.62 29.48
N PRO A 702 -3.13 6.38 30.51
CA PRO A 702 -4.31 7.24 30.41
C PRO A 702 -4.21 8.21 29.22
N ARG A 703 -5.31 8.33 28.46
CA ARG A 703 -5.43 9.20 27.28
C ARG A 703 -4.53 8.85 26.10
N TRP A 704 -3.81 7.73 26.16
CA TRP A 704 -3.14 7.14 25.01
C TRP A 704 -3.98 5.97 24.49
N PRO A 705 -4.28 5.91 23.17
CA PRO A 705 -5.30 5.00 22.65
C PRO A 705 -4.86 3.53 22.54
N HIS A 706 -3.56 3.24 22.56
CA HIS A 706 -3.04 1.89 22.27
C HIS A 706 -2.02 1.42 23.32
N PRO A 707 -1.75 0.11 23.44
CA PRO A 707 -0.62 -0.36 24.22
C PRO A 707 0.70 0.16 23.66
N LEU A 708 1.64 0.49 24.54
CA LEU A 708 3.00 0.87 24.21
C LEU A 708 3.94 -0.30 24.48
N HIS A 709 5.04 -0.32 23.73
CA HIS A 709 6.09 -1.33 23.80
C HIS A 709 7.43 -0.60 23.82
N VAL A 710 8.18 -0.80 24.89
CA VAL A 710 9.55 -0.29 25.04
C VAL A 710 10.44 -1.50 25.17
N GLU A 711 11.54 -1.52 24.44
CA GLU A 711 12.44 -2.66 24.39
C GLU A 711 13.88 -2.18 24.43
N GLU A 712 14.74 -2.99 25.02
CA GLU A 712 16.20 -2.92 24.95
C GLU A 712 16.75 -4.35 24.94
N ALA A 713 18.01 -4.54 24.56
CA ALA A 713 18.60 -5.86 24.51
C ALA A 713 19.89 -5.96 25.31
N VAL A 714 20.11 -7.12 25.94
CA VAL A 714 21.43 -7.52 26.43
C VAL A 714 22.15 -8.22 25.27
N ARG A 715 23.32 -7.72 24.87
CA ARG A 715 24.15 -8.39 23.87
C ARG A 715 24.95 -9.51 24.54
N ALA A 716 24.68 -10.74 24.14
CA ALA A 716 25.40 -11.91 24.60
C ALA A 716 26.32 -12.43 23.49
N PHE A 717 27.48 -12.96 23.87
CA PHE A 717 28.38 -13.67 22.96
C PHE A 717 28.37 -15.15 23.33
N VAL A 718 27.96 -16.01 22.40
CA VAL A 718 28.06 -17.47 22.53
C VAL A 718 29.37 -17.91 21.88
N PRO A 719 30.46 -18.08 22.65
CA PRO A 719 31.75 -18.40 22.06
C PRO A 719 31.71 -19.77 21.37
N PRO A 720 32.27 -19.92 20.15
CA PRO A 720 32.58 -21.24 19.62
C PRO A 720 33.70 -21.90 20.44
N PRO A 721 33.91 -23.22 20.29
CA PRO A 721 35.04 -23.88 20.93
C PRO A 721 36.37 -23.21 20.54
N PRO A 722 37.28 -22.95 21.51
CA PRO A 722 38.60 -22.41 21.18
C PRO A 722 39.33 -23.32 20.17
N PRO A 723 39.97 -22.75 19.14
CA PRO A 723 40.74 -23.52 18.17
C PRO A 723 41.93 -24.23 18.83
N THR A 724 42.25 -25.43 18.36
CA THR A 724 43.38 -26.25 18.83
C THR A 724 44.32 -26.61 17.68
N GLY A 725 45.62 -26.76 17.95
CA GLY A 725 46.58 -27.20 16.95
C GLY A 725 46.95 -26.09 15.95
N ARG A 726 46.80 -26.34 14.63
CA ARG A 726 47.18 -25.40 13.57
C ARG A 726 46.09 -25.16 12.52
N PRO A 727 44.92 -24.65 12.89
CA PRO A 727 43.82 -24.46 11.95
C PRO A 727 44.11 -23.30 10.99
N TYR A 728 43.59 -23.43 9.76
CA TYR A 728 43.47 -22.28 8.86
C TYR A 728 42.28 -21.43 9.29
N VAL A 729 42.37 -20.11 9.14
CA VAL A 729 41.26 -19.21 9.46
C VAL A 729 40.04 -19.53 8.60
N SER A 730 40.22 -19.93 7.34
CA SER A 730 39.14 -20.35 6.44
C SER A 730 38.36 -21.60 6.91
N ASP A 731 38.88 -22.37 7.87
CA ASP A 731 38.18 -23.51 8.49
C ASP A 731 37.42 -23.13 9.78
N LEU A 732 37.62 -21.91 10.28
CA LEU A 732 37.03 -21.48 11.55
C LEU A 732 35.66 -20.84 11.37
N PRO A 733 34.75 -20.97 12.35
CA PRO A 733 33.56 -20.14 12.42
C PRO A 733 33.95 -18.67 12.49
N PHE A 734 33.37 -17.84 11.62
CA PHE A 734 33.55 -16.39 11.73
C PHE A 734 32.57 -15.84 12.75
N VAL A 735 33.08 -15.00 13.64
CA VAL A 735 32.28 -14.26 14.63
C VAL A 735 31.53 -13.12 13.93
N THR A 736 32.22 -12.42 13.02
CA THR A 736 31.64 -11.41 12.12
C THR A 736 32.40 -11.44 10.79
N GLU A 737 31.72 -11.15 9.69
CA GLU A 737 32.35 -10.91 8.39
C GLU A 737 31.66 -9.76 7.64
N THR A 738 32.43 -8.92 6.98
CA THR A 738 31.96 -7.89 6.04
C THR A 738 32.90 -7.82 4.84
N ASN A 739 32.37 -7.42 3.69
CA ASN A 739 33.14 -7.33 2.46
C ASN A 739 32.61 -6.20 1.58
N GLY A 740 33.50 -5.51 0.85
CA GLY A 740 33.14 -4.33 0.06
C GLY A 740 32.38 -4.65 -1.24
N TRP A 741 32.47 -5.91 -1.68
CA TRP A 741 31.80 -6.49 -2.85
C TRP A 741 31.73 -8.01 -2.69
N GLY A 742 30.58 -8.62 -2.98
CA GLY A 742 30.36 -10.06 -2.77
C GLY A 742 30.50 -10.50 -1.30
N PRO A 743 30.35 -11.79 -0.98
CA PRO A 743 30.69 -12.33 0.33
C PRO A 743 32.21 -12.51 0.51
N VAL A 744 32.67 -12.70 1.76
CA VAL A 744 34.03 -13.20 1.98
C VAL A 744 34.11 -14.64 1.51
N GLU A 745 35.10 -14.93 0.68
CA GLU A 745 35.23 -16.23 0.04
C GLU A 745 36.22 -17.12 0.79
N ARG A 746 35.85 -18.39 1.01
CA ARG A 746 36.71 -19.37 1.69
C ARG A 746 37.42 -20.24 0.66
N ASP A 747 38.75 -20.24 0.75
CA ASP A 747 39.67 -21.00 -0.10
C ASP A 747 39.53 -20.70 -1.61
N ARG A 748 39.02 -19.51 -1.94
CA ARG A 748 38.89 -18.96 -3.31
C ARG A 748 38.88 -17.43 -3.26
N SER A 749 39.19 -16.78 -4.38
CA SER A 749 39.15 -15.32 -4.56
C SER A 749 37.71 -14.79 -4.54
N VAL A 750 37.53 -13.47 -4.46
CA VAL A 750 36.23 -12.82 -4.68
C VAL A 750 36.10 -12.49 -6.16
N ASN A 751 35.07 -13.00 -6.84
CA ASN A 751 34.86 -12.71 -8.26
C ASN A 751 33.70 -11.73 -8.45
N GLU A 752 32.46 -12.19 -8.24
CA GLU A 752 31.25 -11.40 -8.43
C GLU A 752 30.45 -11.32 -7.12
N SER A 753 29.12 -11.35 -7.19
CA SER A 753 28.25 -11.12 -6.02
C SER A 753 27.75 -12.40 -5.36
N ALA A 754 27.97 -13.58 -5.95
CA ALA A 754 27.44 -14.84 -5.47
C ALA A 754 28.50 -15.62 -4.66
N ALA A 755 28.08 -16.24 -3.57
CA ALA A 755 28.99 -17.11 -2.82
C ALA A 755 29.50 -18.28 -3.67
N GLY A 756 30.80 -18.53 -3.66
CA GLY A 756 31.43 -19.64 -4.37
C GLY A 756 31.70 -19.38 -5.86
N ASP A 757 31.61 -18.14 -6.35
CA ASP A 757 31.89 -17.80 -7.75
C ASP A 757 33.37 -17.47 -8.05
N GLY A 758 34.17 -17.40 -6.99
CA GLY A 758 35.61 -17.15 -6.99
C GLY A 758 36.49 -18.17 -7.72
N ASN A 759 37.63 -17.68 -8.22
CA ASN A 759 38.75 -18.45 -8.76
C ASN A 759 39.69 -18.93 -7.64
N PRO A 760 40.71 -19.78 -7.94
CA PRO A 760 41.74 -20.09 -6.95
C PRO A 760 42.49 -18.83 -6.49
N LEU A 761 42.70 -18.68 -5.18
CA LEU A 761 43.48 -17.60 -4.57
C LEU A 761 44.87 -17.53 -5.22
N THR A 762 45.19 -16.43 -5.88
CA THR A 762 46.44 -16.33 -6.65
C THR A 762 47.08 -14.96 -6.45
N ILE A 763 48.30 -14.94 -5.92
CA ILE A 763 49.10 -13.72 -5.72
C ILE A 763 50.38 -13.81 -6.54
N ASP A 764 50.58 -12.91 -7.50
CA ASP A 764 51.80 -12.83 -8.35
C ASP A 764 52.12 -14.17 -9.05
N GLY A 765 51.06 -14.81 -9.56
CA GLY A 765 51.11 -16.10 -10.27
C GLY A 765 51.27 -17.33 -9.37
N VAL A 766 51.27 -17.17 -8.04
CA VAL A 766 51.36 -18.27 -7.08
C VAL A 766 49.98 -18.61 -6.53
N VAL A 767 49.52 -19.83 -6.83
CA VAL A 767 48.22 -20.33 -6.38
C VAL A 767 48.30 -20.88 -4.95
N HIS A 768 47.29 -20.58 -4.14
CA HIS A 768 47.16 -21.02 -2.76
C HIS A 768 45.87 -21.81 -2.54
N ASP A 769 46.00 -23.04 -2.01
CA ASP A 769 44.86 -23.94 -1.79
C ASP A 769 43.98 -23.56 -0.58
N LYS A 770 44.48 -22.68 0.31
CA LYS A 770 43.81 -22.27 1.54
C LYS A 770 43.91 -20.77 1.73
N GLY A 771 42.82 -20.13 2.14
CA GLY A 771 42.82 -18.71 2.45
C GLY A 771 41.46 -18.05 2.43
N LEU A 772 41.47 -16.72 2.45
CA LEU A 772 40.27 -15.88 2.36
C LEU A 772 40.42 -14.93 1.18
N GLY A 773 39.48 -14.99 0.25
CA GLY A 773 39.30 -13.97 -0.78
C GLY A 773 38.43 -12.85 -0.23
N THR A 774 38.85 -11.61 -0.40
CA THR A 774 38.14 -10.43 0.09
C THR A 774 38.17 -9.29 -0.92
N HIS A 775 37.28 -8.31 -0.76
CA HIS A 775 37.26 -7.06 -1.50
C HIS A 775 37.20 -5.90 -0.52
N ALA A 776 38.07 -4.89 -0.66
CA ALA A 776 38.12 -3.77 0.26
C ALA A 776 36.86 -2.87 0.22
N PRO A 777 36.43 -2.28 1.35
CA PRO A 777 36.85 -2.63 2.70
C PRO A 777 36.24 -3.96 3.15
N SER A 778 37.04 -4.82 3.79
CA SER A 778 36.61 -6.11 4.34
C SER A 778 37.03 -6.29 5.79
N THR A 779 36.31 -7.11 6.54
CA THR A 779 36.66 -7.47 7.92
C THR A 779 36.21 -8.89 8.23
N VAL A 780 37.10 -9.72 8.78
CA VAL A 780 36.80 -11.07 9.26
C VAL A 780 37.29 -11.19 10.70
N THR A 781 36.41 -11.57 11.62
CA THR A 781 36.77 -11.79 13.03
C THR A 781 36.59 -13.25 13.41
N VAL A 782 37.58 -13.84 14.08
CA VAL A 782 37.52 -15.21 14.62
C VAL A 782 37.79 -15.26 16.11
N TYR A 783 37.21 -16.26 16.78
CA TYR A 783 37.41 -16.48 18.21
C TYR A 783 38.63 -17.37 18.46
N LEU A 784 39.56 -16.88 19.28
CA LEU A 784 40.76 -17.60 19.71
C LEU A 784 40.65 -18.15 21.13
N GLY A 785 39.77 -17.58 21.96
CA GLY A 785 39.54 -18.01 23.34
C GLY A 785 40.81 -17.99 24.22
N ALA A 786 41.76 -17.08 23.93
CA ALA A 786 43.08 -17.01 24.55
C ALA A 786 43.92 -18.30 24.42
N ASN A 787 43.57 -19.19 23.48
CA ASN A 787 44.21 -20.50 23.31
C ASN A 787 45.31 -20.50 22.23
N CYS A 788 45.49 -19.41 21.49
CA CYS A 788 46.47 -19.30 20.42
C CYS A 788 47.62 -18.36 20.76
N THR A 789 48.79 -18.63 20.18
CA THR A 789 50.03 -17.87 20.43
C THR A 789 50.57 -17.18 19.18
N ARG A 790 50.18 -17.62 17.98
CA ARG A 790 50.71 -17.06 16.73
C ARG A 790 49.67 -17.06 15.62
N PHE A 791 49.68 -16.03 14.80
CA PHE A 791 48.99 -15.97 13.50
C PHE A 791 50.00 -15.68 12.39
N THR A 792 49.93 -16.44 11.30
CA THR A 792 50.78 -16.26 10.10
C THR A 792 49.94 -16.27 8.84
N ALA A 793 50.28 -15.45 7.86
CA ALA A 793 49.65 -15.46 6.53
C ALA A 793 50.61 -14.96 5.46
N LEU A 794 50.25 -15.15 4.20
CA LEU A 794 50.77 -14.42 3.05
C LEU A 794 49.65 -13.50 2.56
N VAL A 795 49.93 -12.21 2.34
CA VAL A 795 48.90 -11.25 1.93
C VAL A 795 49.30 -10.52 0.65
N GLY A 796 48.32 -10.22 -0.20
CA GLY A 796 48.55 -9.53 -1.47
C GLY A 796 47.25 -9.29 -2.23
N LEU A 797 47.34 -8.55 -3.34
CA LEU A 797 46.21 -8.46 -4.26
C LEU A 797 46.07 -9.76 -5.05
N ASP A 798 44.82 -10.13 -5.33
CA ASP A 798 44.51 -11.30 -6.14
C ASP A 798 44.65 -10.98 -7.64
N ASP A 799 45.17 -11.95 -8.40
CA ASP A 799 45.45 -11.87 -9.84
C ASP A 799 44.18 -11.89 -10.73
N GLU A 800 42.99 -12.13 -10.17
CA GLU A 800 41.71 -12.14 -10.89
C GLU A 800 41.35 -10.78 -11.49
N THR A 801 41.85 -9.70 -10.92
CA THR A 801 41.58 -8.34 -11.40
C THR A 801 42.42 -7.99 -12.63
N THR A 802 41.77 -7.41 -13.65
CA THR A 802 42.46 -6.99 -14.89
C THR A 802 43.08 -5.60 -14.81
N GLU A 803 42.78 -4.85 -13.75
CA GLU A 803 43.32 -3.51 -13.48
C GLU A 803 43.95 -3.48 -12.07
N PRO A 804 44.99 -2.66 -11.84
CA PRO A 804 45.72 -2.66 -10.58
C PRO A 804 44.94 -1.94 -9.47
N GLY A 805 44.49 -2.68 -8.45
CA GLY A 805 43.99 -2.12 -7.19
C GLY A 805 45.10 -1.68 -6.22
N SER A 806 44.71 -1.16 -5.06
CA SER A 806 45.62 -0.91 -3.96
C SER A 806 44.96 -1.09 -2.60
N VAL A 807 45.58 -1.89 -1.72
CA VAL A 807 44.96 -2.29 -0.45
C VAL A 807 45.92 -2.20 0.72
N THR A 808 45.40 -2.04 1.94
CA THR A 808 46.17 -2.18 3.18
C THR A 808 45.60 -3.34 4.00
N PHE A 809 46.47 -4.24 4.46
CA PHE A 809 46.08 -5.32 5.38
C PHE A 809 46.40 -4.90 6.81
N THR A 810 45.40 -4.94 7.67
CA THR A 810 45.55 -4.66 9.10
C THR A 810 45.08 -5.86 9.92
N ILE A 811 45.79 -6.10 11.02
CA ILE A 811 45.46 -7.16 11.97
C ILE A 811 45.31 -6.53 13.34
N THR A 812 44.20 -6.82 14.00
CA THR A 812 43.97 -6.42 15.39
C THR A 812 43.62 -7.64 16.24
N ALA A 813 44.04 -7.63 17.51
CA ALA A 813 43.62 -8.61 18.50
C ALA A 813 42.92 -7.88 19.64
N ASP A 814 41.68 -8.28 19.94
CA ASP A 814 40.82 -7.59 20.92
C ASP A 814 40.74 -6.05 20.71
N GLY A 815 40.74 -5.63 19.43
CA GLY A 815 40.73 -4.22 19.03
C GLY A 815 42.09 -3.51 19.12
N VAL A 816 43.15 -4.17 19.59
CA VAL A 816 44.51 -3.64 19.64
C VAL A 816 45.23 -3.94 18.31
N PRO A 817 45.74 -2.93 17.59
CA PRO A 817 46.50 -3.16 16.37
C PRO A 817 47.78 -3.96 16.62
N LEU A 818 47.98 -5.01 15.83
CA LEU A 818 49.17 -5.87 15.85
C LEU A 818 50.03 -5.72 14.60
N HIS A 819 49.42 -5.46 13.45
CA HIS A 819 50.13 -5.35 12.18
C HIS A 819 49.39 -4.45 11.19
N ASP A 820 50.18 -3.81 10.32
CA ASP A 820 49.77 -2.96 9.22
C ASP A 820 50.83 -3.11 8.13
N THR A 821 50.44 -3.48 6.92
CA THR A 821 51.36 -3.68 5.79
C THR A 821 51.76 -2.38 5.11
N GLY A 822 51.05 -1.28 5.38
CA GLY A 822 50.91 -0.15 4.48
C GLY A 822 50.20 -0.53 3.18
N VAL A 823 50.12 0.43 2.25
CA VAL A 823 49.50 0.23 0.94
C VAL A 823 50.34 -0.74 0.11
N LEU A 824 49.75 -1.87 -0.23
CA LEU A 824 50.23 -2.84 -1.18
C LEU A 824 49.66 -2.56 -2.57
N ARG A 825 50.44 -2.93 -3.59
CA ARG A 825 50.08 -2.90 -5.02
C ARG A 825 50.41 -4.27 -5.62
N PRO A 826 49.89 -4.61 -6.80
CA PRO A 826 50.14 -5.92 -7.43
C PRO A 826 51.63 -6.27 -7.44
N GLY A 827 51.95 -7.47 -6.97
CA GLY A 827 53.32 -7.94 -6.77
C GLY A 827 53.39 -9.10 -5.77
N PRO A 828 54.60 -9.55 -5.42
CA PRO A 828 54.80 -10.75 -4.60
C PRO A 828 54.08 -10.67 -3.24
N ALA A 829 53.56 -11.81 -2.79
CA ALA A 829 52.89 -11.90 -1.50
C ALA A 829 53.81 -11.47 -0.33
N VAL A 830 53.25 -10.71 0.61
CA VAL A 830 53.93 -10.20 1.79
C VAL A 830 53.68 -11.13 2.98
N PRO A 831 54.72 -11.64 3.66
CA PRO A 831 54.53 -12.48 4.83
C PRO A 831 54.13 -11.66 6.04
N VAL A 832 53.11 -12.16 6.76
CA VAL A 832 52.67 -11.61 8.04
C VAL A 832 52.87 -12.67 9.12
N ASP A 833 53.41 -12.25 10.27
CA ASP A 833 53.71 -13.13 11.40
C ASP A 833 53.60 -12.37 12.72
N VAL A 834 52.49 -12.59 13.44
CA VAL A 834 52.10 -11.80 14.63
C VAL A 834 51.87 -12.69 15.85
N ASP A 835 52.24 -12.16 17.02
CA ASP A 835 51.93 -12.76 18.32
C ASP A 835 50.49 -12.44 18.70
N VAL A 836 49.69 -13.48 18.97
CA VAL A 836 48.28 -13.36 19.40
C VAL A 836 48.07 -13.97 20.78
N THR A 837 49.16 -14.16 21.55
CA THR A 837 49.11 -14.78 22.88
C THR A 837 48.15 -14.03 23.80
N GLY A 838 47.19 -14.77 24.36
CA GLY A 838 46.20 -14.22 25.29
C GLY A 838 45.04 -13.49 24.60
N ALA A 839 45.03 -13.36 23.27
CA ALA A 839 43.95 -12.72 22.54
C ALA A 839 42.66 -13.55 22.59
N ARG A 840 41.52 -12.89 22.83
CA ARG A 840 40.19 -13.53 22.74
C ARG A 840 39.69 -13.56 21.31
N LEU A 841 39.81 -12.45 20.59
CA LEU A 841 39.39 -12.27 19.20
C LEU A 841 40.57 -11.84 18.34
N LEU A 842 40.59 -12.33 17.09
CA LEU A 842 41.50 -11.87 16.04
C LEU A 842 40.66 -11.33 14.89
N THR A 843 40.95 -10.10 14.47
CA THR A 843 40.28 -9.43 13.35
C THR A 843 41.28 -9.17 12.24
N LEU A 844 40.95 -9.67 11.05
CA LEU A 844 41.67 -9.48 9.80
C LEU A 844 40.90 -8.47 8.96
N GLN A 845 41.52 -7.36 8.58
CA GLN A 845 40.86 -6.28 7.85
C GLN A 845 41.66 -5.90 6.61
N VAL A 846 40.94 -5.63 5.52
CA VAL A 846 41.49 -5.02 4.31
C VAL A 846 40.82 -3.67 4.12
N THR A 847 41.60 -2.61 3.92
CA THR A 847 41.10 -1.28 3.56
C THR A 847 41.58 -0.90 2.16
N ASP A 848 40.91 0.06 1.53
CA ASP A 848 41.44 0.68 0.31
C ASP A 848 42.78 1.38 0.60
N GLY A 849 43.59 1.55 -0.45
CA GLY A 849 44.89 2.22 -0.37
C GLY A 849 44.82 3.75 -0.44
N GLY A 850 43.63 4.34 -0.25
CA GLY A 850 43.40 5.78 -0.30
C GLY A 850 43.04 6.31 -1.70
N ASP A 851 42.80 5.44 -2.68
CA ASP A 851 42.52 5.79 -4.07
C ASP A 851 41.21 5.20 -4.62
N ASN A 852 40.23 4.94 -3.74
CA ASN A 852 38.94 4.25 -3.97
C ASN A 852 39.05 2.73 -3.96
N LYS A 853 37.91 2.02 -3.97
CA LYS A 853 37.86 0.55 -3.77
C LYS A 853 37.90 -0.29 -5.04
N ASN A 854 37.99 0.31 -6.22
CA ASN A 854 37.87 -0.42 -7.48
C ASN A 854 39.07 -1.36 -7.67
N PHE A 855 38.79 -2.62 -7.99
CA PHE A 855 39.81 -3.67 -8.21
C PHE A 855 40.63 -4.03 -6.97
N ASP A 856 40.15 -3.67 -5.77
CA ASP A 856 40.78 -3.98 -4.49
C ASP A 856 40.44 -5.39 -4.01
N HIS A 857 40.66 -6.38 -4.88
CA HIS A 857 40.51 -7.79 -4.55
C HIS A 857 41.80 -8.25 -3.86
N ALA A 858 41.64 -8.86 -2.69
CA ALA A 858 42.71 -9.05 -1.74
C ALA A 858 42.62 -10.43 -1.08
N ASP A 859 43.77 -11.09 -1.03
CA ASP A 859 43.90 -12.44 -0.53
C ASP A 859 44.64 -12.48 0.80
N TRP A 860 44.03 -13.17 1.76
CA TRP A 860 44.73 -13.74 2.89
C TRP A 860 45.07 -15.19 2.53
N ALA A 861 46.23 -15.42 1.94
CA ALA A 861 46.71 -16.74 1.58
C ALA A 861 47.33 -17.47 2.79
N ILE A 862 46.99 -18.77 2.92
CA ILE A 862 47.40 -19.66 4.01
C ILE A 862 47.35 -19.05 5.44
N PRO A 863 46.28 -18.32 5.81
CA PRO A 863 46.16 -17.67 7.10
C PRO A 863 45.98 -18.76 8.17
N GLN A 864 46.98 -18.97 9.00
CA GLN A 864 47.07 -20.09 9.92
C GLN A 864 47.35 -19.61 11.35
N LEU A 865 46.68 -20.24 12.30
CA LEU A 865 46.89 -20.03 13.73
C LEU A 865 47.79 -21.13 14.30
N THR A 866 48.51 -20.82 15.38
CA THR A 866 49.16 -21.83 16.24
C THR A 866 48.54 -21.74 17.62
N CYS A 867 47.89 -22.83 18.04
CA CYS A 867 47.12 -22.90 19.28
C CYS A 867 47.49 -24.10 20.13
N HIS A 868 47.26 -23.98 21.43
CA HIS A 868 47.46 -25.07 22.38
C HIS A 868 46.49 -26.23 22.07
N THR A 869 46.94 -27.45 22.38
CA THR A 869 46.18 -28.69 22.18
C THR A 869 45.21 -28.95 23.32
#